data_AF-A0A455ARC7-F1
#
_entry.id   AF-A0A455ARC7-F1
#
_cell.length_a   1.000
_cell.length_b   1.000
_cell.length_c   1.000
_cell.angle_alpha   90.00
_cell.angle_beta   90.00
_cell.angle_gamma   90.00
#
_symmetry.space_group_name_H-M   'P 1'
#
loop_
_entity.id
_entity.type
_entity.pdbx_description
1 polymer ?
#
loop_
_entity_poly.entity_id
_entity_poly.type
_entity_poly.pdbx_seq_one_letter_code
_entity_poly.pdbx_strand_id
1 'polypeptide(L)'
;MAAVAEGLEPETAAVEDAARDATDAVDAGLGAPLLLVGNRLSLDLYPRGCHRLLHLCAQQVRQLLEVEFLQLSGHEDPQLLQATLARLPRSLPRLRSLVLKGGQHRDALGACLRGSLAALPASLSGLAHLAHLDLSFNSLETLPACIPQLCGLGALLLSHNCLSELPEALGALPALTFLAATHNRLQTLPTALGSLSTLQRLDLSENLLDALPPEIGGLSSLAELNLASNRLQGLPASLAGLRSLRLLVLHSNLLASVPAGLAHLPLLARLDLRDNRLRDVPPELLDAPFVRLQGNPLGGPSPDAHSPPGTPVVPEMPRLLLTSDLDSFAVTPLGCSVTLACGVRLQFPVGATATPVTIRYRLWLPEPRLVPLGPHDSLLSGVLELQPHGVAFQKEVGLWLLFVPPRARRCREVVVRTLSDNSWSDLETHLEEEAPKRLWARCQVPHFSWFLVVSRPVSDSCLVPPEGTLLCSSGHPGVKVTFPPGATEEPRHVRMQVVRVGSRELPALLGEPEAAASPLLYLSQSGPPSFLRPVTVQLPLPPGLTGLSLDRSHLHLLYRAPPAATWDDITAQVALELTHLYARFQVTRFSWSVTPPSASSVPRPRPGLRTPLTPSLPRYWLWYTTKSCVGGLARKAWERLRLHRVNLIALQRRRDPEQVLLQCLPRNKVDSTLRRLLERYRGPEPSDTVEVFEGEKFFAAFERGINVDADRPDCVEGRVCFVFYSHLKNLKEVCPSTGERCRRRCLRRRRLLGGRGLQTPRGWPPCLSSCRGCGDPRAQGRGLASPWHL
;
A
#
# COMPACT_ATOMS: atom_id res chain seq x y z
N MET A 1 -46.48 -20.91 -1.04
CA MET A 1 -46.91 -19.51 -0.86
C MET A 1 -45.98 -18.83 0.12
N ALA A 2 -45.63 -17.59 -0.18
CA ALA A 2 -44.42 -16.85 0.19
C ALA A 2 -44.12 -16.70 1.70
N ALA A 3 -42.84 -16.83 2.06
CA ALA A 3 -42.23 -16.11 3.19
C ALA A 3 -40.69 -16.03 3.07
N VAL A 4 -40.24 -14.90 2.51
CA VAL A 4 -39.05 -14.10 2.87
C VAL A 4 -37.65 -14.75 2.78
N ALA A 5 -37.11 -14.73 1.56
CA ALA A 5 -35.70 -14.47 1.32
C ALA A 5 -35.50 -12.95 1.27
N GLU A 6 -34.72 -12.35 2.17
CA GLU A 6 -34.21 -10.99 1.98
C GLU A 6 -32.79 -11.06 1.41
N GLY A 7 -32.69 -10.61 0.16
CA GLY A 7 -31.55 -10.71 -0.72
C GLY A 7 -30.31 -9.93 -0.28
N LEU A 8 -29.17 -10.61 -0.42
CA LEU A 8 -27.93 -10.00 -0.87
C LEU A 8 -28.09 -9.71 -2.37
N GLU A 9 -28.51 -8.49 -2.70
CA GLU A 9 -28.46 -7.98 -4.09
C GLU A 9 -27.14 -7.22 -4.32
N PRO A 10 -26.50 -7.36 -5.50
CA PRO A 10 -25.17 -6.84 -5.78
C PRO A 10 -25.20 -5.32 -6.05
N GLU A 11 -24.29 -4.58 -5.40
CA GLU A 11 -24.11 -3.15 -5.64
C GLU A 11 -23.60 -2.88 -7.07
N THR A 12 -24.45 -2.31 -7.92
CA THR A 12 -24.11 -1.75 -9.24
C THR A 12 -23.45 -0.35 -9.15
N ALA A 13 -23.20 0.18 -7.96
CA ALA A 13 -22.69 1.54 -7.73
C ALA A 13 -21.20 1.79 -8.08
N ALA A 14 -20.42 0.75 -8.44
CA ALA A 14 -18.97 0.91 -8.65
C ALA A 14 -18.58 1.60 -9.97
N VAL A 15 -19.49 1.71 -10.93
CA VAL A 15 -19.18 2.34 -12.24
C VAL A 15 -19.45 3.86 -12.19
N GLU A 16 -20.35 4.33 -11.33
CA GLU A 16 -20.65 5.77 -11.21
C GLU A 16 -19.74 6.52 -10.21
N ASP A 17 -19.18 5.84 -9.20
CA ASP A 17 -18.33 6.52 -8.20
C ASP A 17 -16.89 6.77 -8.70
N ALA A 18 -16.41 6.05 -9.71
CA ALA A 18 -15.17 6.41 -10.42
C ALA A 18 -15.32 7.70 -11.25
N ALA A 19 -16.56 8.06 -11.63
CA ALA A 19 -16.87 9.29 -12.32
C ALA A 19 -17.01 10.50 -11.37
N ARG A 20 -17.13 10.30 -10.06
CA ARG A 20 -17.34 11.39 -9.09
C ARG A 20 -16.07 12.03 -8.53
N ASP A 21 -14.95 11.31 -8.51
CA ASP A 21 -13.62 11.94 -8.36
C ASP A 21 -13.28 12.84 -9.57
N ALA A 22 -14.01 12.71 -10.69
CA ALA A 22 -13.93 13.64 -11.81
C ALA A 22 -14.89 14.85 -11.67
N THR A 23 -15.93 14.81 -10.85
CA THR A 23 -16.89 15.92 -10.70
C THR A 23 -16.51 16.94 -9.63
N ASP A 24 -15.75 16.58 -8.60
CA ASP A 24 -15.14 17.57 -7.66
C ASP A 24 -14.02 18.41 -8.32
N ALA A 25 -13.73 18.15 -9.61
CA ALA A 25 -12.82 18.93 -10.44
C ALA A 25 -13.52 19.90 -11.41
N VAL A 26 -14.87 19.94 -11.46
CA VAL A 26 -15.61 20.70 -12.48
C VAL A 26 -15.94 22.14 -12.06
N ASP A 27 -15.75 22.53 -10.80
CA ASP A 27 -16.11 23.88 -10.33
C ASP A 27 -14.94 24.78 -9.90
N ALA A 28 -13.71 24.43 -10.28
CA ALA A 28 -12.60 25.38 -10.21
C ALA A 28 -12.65 26.29 -11.45
N GLY A 29 -13.25 27.47 -11.28
CA GLY A 29 -13.33 28.52 -12.28
C GLY A 29 -12.01 28.78 -13.01
N LEU A 30 -12.15 29.30 -14.23
CA LEU A 30 -11.13 29.64 -15.24
C LEU A 30 -10.06 30.67 -14.82
N GLY A 31 -9.64 30.68 -13.56
CA GLY A 31 -8.56 31.51 -13.05
C GLY A 31 -7.85 30.82 -11.88
N ALA A 32 -6.74 30.12 -12.15
CA ALA A 32 -5.78 29.72 -11.12
C ALA A 32 -4.37 29.55 -11.72
N PRO A 33 -3.35 30.28 -11.24
CA PRO A 33 -1.97 30.15 -11.68
C PRO A 33 -1.25 29.09 -10.85
N LEU A 34 -1.05 27.87 -11.36
CA LEU A 34 -0.23 26.83 -10.70
C LEU A 34 0.25 25.70 -11.65
N LEU A 35 0.23 25.89 -12.98
CA LEU A 35 0.54 24.80 -13.93
C LEU A 35 2.02 24.69 -14.29
N LEU A 36 2.77 25.77 -14.15
CA LEU A 36 4.15 25.88 -14.58
C LEU A 36 4.97 26.40 -13.40
N VAL A 37 5.82 25.54 -12.84
CA VAL A 37 6.76 25.92 -11.76
C VAL A 37 8.17 25.85 -12.35
N GLY A 38 8.72 27.02 -12.69
CA GLY A 38 9.94 27.12 -13.48
C GLY A 38 9.79 26.44 -14.86
N ASN A 39 10.76 25.60 -15.24
CA ASN A 39 10.81 24.93 -16.55
C ASN A 39 10.04 23.60 -16.60
N ARG A 40 9.06 23.40 -15.71
CA ARG A 40 8.36 22.12 -15.54
C ARG A 40 6.85 22.22 -15.64
N LEU A 41 6.29 21.19 -16.27
CA LEU A 41 4.86 21.00 -16.44
C LEU A 41 4.49 19.57 -16.02
N SER A 42 3.83 19.42 -14.86
CA SER A 42 3.37 18.12 -14.36
C SER A 42 1.85 18.08 -14.39
N LEU A 43 1.30 17.28 -15.30
CA LEU A 43 -0.15 17.19 -15.56
C LEU A 43 -0.70 15.79 -15.30
N ASP A 44 0.14 14.87 -14.85
CA ASP A 44 -0.18 13.48 -14.54
C ASP A 44 -1.10 13.32 -13.32
N LEU A 45 -1.02 14.26 -12.37
CA LEU A 45 -1.89 14.30 -11.18
C LEU A 45 -3.26 14.94 -11.42
N TYR A 46 -3.47 15.56 -12.58
CA TYR A 46 -4.71 16.26 -12.90
C TYR A 46 -5.59 15.44 -13.83
N PRO A 47 -6.90 15.34 -13.57
CA PRO A 47 -7.83 14.79 -14.55
C PRO A 47 -7.80 15.64 -15.83
N ARG A 48 -7.78 15.00 -17.00
CA ARG A 48 -7.71 15.67 -18.32
C ARG A 48 -6.43 16.49 -18.55
N GLY A 49 -5.29 15.99 -18.05
CA GLY A 49 -3.97 16.60 -18.24
C GLY A 49 -3.63 16.91 -19.70
N CYS A 50 -3.87 15.97 -20.63
CA CYS A 50 -3.64 16.18 -22.06
C CYS A 50 -4.49 17.32 -22.64
N HIS A 51 -5.78 17.40 -22.27
CA HIS A 51 -6.66 18.48 -22.73
C HIS A 51 -6.14 19.85 -22.26
N ARG A 52 -5.65 19.90 -21.03
CA ARG A 52 -5.08 21.12 -20.45
C ARG A 52 -3.77 21.50 -21.15
N LEU A 53 -2.91 20.55 -21.47
CA LEU A 53 -1.69 20.80 -22.26
C LEU A 53 -2.05 21.35 -23.65
N LEU A 54 -2.98 20.69 -24.36
CA LEU A 54 -3.42 21.12 -25.69
C LEU A 54 -3.96 22.55 -25.70
N HIS A 55 -4.71 22.92 -24.65
CA HIS A 55 -5.22 24.27 -24.45
C HIS A 55 -4.10 25.29 -24.21
N LEU A 56 -3.14 24.97 -23.32
CA LEU A 56 -1.95 25.82 -23.10
C LEU A 56 -1.15 26.01 -24.40
N CYS A 57 -0.97 24.94 -25.19
CA CYS A 57 -0.30 25.00 -26.48
C CYS A 57 -1.07 25.84 -27.51
N ALA A 58 -2.41 25.84 -27.48
CA ALA A 58 -3.24 26.68 -28.35
C ALA A 58 -3.16 28.17 -27.98
N GLN A 59 -2.96 28.49 -26.70
CA GLN A 59 -2.80 29.85 -26.20
C GLN A 59 -1.41 30.46 -26.45
N GLN A 60 -0.47 29.70 -27.07
CA GLN A 60 0.89 30.15 -27.39
C GLN A 60 1.61 30.82 -26.22
N VAL A 61 1.48 30.27 -25.02
CA VAL A 61 2.11 30.83 -23.83
C VAL A 61 3.63 30.74 -23.99
N ARG A 62 4.32 31.90 -24.08
CA ARG A 62 5.79 31.97 -24.26
C ARG A 62 6.56 31.13 -23.23
N GLN A 63 6.00 30.96 -22.04
CA GLN A 63 6.58 30.16 -20.95
C GLN A 63 6.69 28.66 -21.29
N LEU A 64 5.88 28.13 -22.24
CA LEU A 64 5.99 26.74 -22.68
C LEU A 64 7.30 26.46 -23.44
N LEU A 65 7.88 27.47 -24.08
CA LEU A 65 9.16 27.33 -24.80
C LEU A 65 10.33 27.05 -23.86
N GLU A 66 10.19 27.42 -22.58
CA GLU A 66 11.18 27.18 -21.53
C GLU A 66 10.95 25.85 -20.80
N VAL A 67 9.89 25.09 -21.14
CA VAL A 67 9.63 23.81 -20.50
C VAL A 67 10.62 22.77 -20.98
N GLU A 68 11.40 22.25 -20.03
CA GLU A 68 12.37 21.18 -20.26
C GLU A 68 11.87 19.83 -19.72
N PHE A 69 10.84 19.83 -18.86
CA PHE A 69 10.35 18.61 -18.21
C PHE A 69 8.81 18.53 -18.26
N LEU A 70 8.30 17.42 -18.80
CA LEU A 70 6.88 17.15 -18.92
C LEU A 70 6.52 15.80 -18.29
N GLN A 71 5.48 15.79 -17.46
CA GLN A 71 4.85 14.57 -16.96
C GLN A 71 3.38 14.53 -17.36
N LEU A 72 2.96 13.44 -17.99
CA LEU A 72 1.57 13.16 -18.36
C LEU A 72 1.13 11.80 -17.82
N SER A 73 -0.17 11.67 -17.58
CA SER A 73 -0.77 10.40 -17.17
C SER A 73 -0.92 9.48 -18.37
N GLY A 74 -0.48 8.23 -18.23
CA GLY A 74 -0.75 7.18 -19.21
C GLY A 74 -2.19 6.64 -19.18
N HIS A 75 -3.07 7.14 -18.31
CA HIS A 75 -4.46 6.66 -18.14
C HIS A 75 -5.50 7.47 -18.93
N GLU A 76 -5.06 8.40 -19.78
CA GLU A 76 -5.97 9.22 -20.58
C GLU A 76 -6.45 8.49 -21.84
N ASP A 77 -7.45 9.09 -22.49
CA ASP A 77 -7.96 8.60 -23.76
C ASP A 77 -6.80 8.45 -24.78
N PRO A 78 -6.63 7.27 -25.42
CA PRO A 78 -5.50 7.02 -26.31
C PRO A 78 -5.42 7.99 -27.49
N GLN A 79 -6.57 8.40 -28.06
CA GLN A 79 -6.58 9.33 -29.20
C GLN A 79 -6.15 10.73 -28.75
N LEU A 80 -6.64 11.17 -27.58
CA LEU A 80 -6.24 12.44 -26.98
C LEU A 80 -4.76 12.46 -26.62
N LEU A 81 -4.26 11.37 -26.01
CA LEU A 81 -2.85 11.23 -25.66
C LEU A 81 -1.99 11.27 -26.93
N GLN A 82 -2.34 10.52 -27.96
CA GLN A 82 -1.63 10.52 -29.24
C GLN A 82 -1.63 11.90 -29.92
N ALA A 83 -2.78 12.59 -29.96
CA ALA A 83 -2.89 13.94 -30.49
C ALA A 83 -2.03 14.96 -29.71
N THR A 84 -1.95 14.78 -28.38
CA THR A 84 -1.13 15.61 -27.50
C THR A 84 0.35 15.39 -27.75
N LEU A 85 0.78 14.12 -27.76
CA LEU A 85 2.16 13.74 -28.05
C LEU A 85 2.62 14.22 -29.43
N ALA A 86 1.73 14.19 -30.42
CA ALA A 86 2.05 14.63 -31.77
C ALA A 86 2.40 16.12 -31.88
N ARG A 87 1.91 16.96 -30.95
CA ARG A 87 2.16 18.41 -30.90
C ARG A 87 3.39 18.78 -30.09
N LEU A 88 3.91 17.90 -29.22
CA LEU A 88 5.04 18.20 -28.33
C LEU A 88 6.28 18.75 -29.05
N PRO A 89 6.73 18.19 -30.19
CA PRO A 89 7.93 18.70 -30.87
C PRO A 89 7.80 20.17 -31.29
N ARG A 90 6.58 20.63 -31.62
CA ARG A 90 6.32 22.02 -32.00
C ARG A 90 6.12 22.93 -30.78
N SER A 91 5.51 22.40 -29.72
CA SER A 91 5.09 23.18 -28.56
C SER A 91 6.15 23.28 -27.46
N LEU A 92 7.00 22.26 -27.31
CA LEU A 92 8.03 22.14 -26.27
C LEU A 92 9.38 21.73 -26.89
N PRO A 93 10.02 22.58 -27.71
CA PRO A 93 11.21 22.21 -28.46
C PRO A 93 12.44 21.93 -27.57
N ARG A 94 12.48 22.49 -26.34
CA ARG A 94 13.58 22.31 -25.37
C ARG A 94 13.38 21.11 -24.42
N LEU A 95 12.41 20.23 -24.69
CA LEU A 95 12.08 19.15 -23.78
C LEU A 95 13.27 18.18 -23.63
N ARG A 96 13.78 18.06 -22.40
CA ARG A 96 14.86 17.16 -22.01
C ARG A 96 14.36 15.87 -21.37
N SER A 97 13.22 15.93 -20.69
CA SER A 97 12.62 14.78 -20.01
C SER A 97 11.12 14.68 -20.27
N LEU A 98 10.70 13.50 -20.71
CA LEU A 98 9.30 13.15 -20.90
C LEU A 98 8.96 11.91 -20.07
N VAL A 99 7.96 12.03 -19.20
CA VAL A 99 7.44 10.93 -18.39
C VAL A 99 5.98 10.71 -18.76
N LEU A 100 5.69 9.56 -19.36
CA LEU A 100 4.35 9.08 -19.70
C LEU A 100 4.06 7.85 -18.85
N LYS A 101 3.82 8.08 -17.57
CA LYS A 101 3.77 6.99 -16.59
C LYS A 101 2.36 6.47 -16.41
N GLY A 102 2.16 5.18 -16.64
CA GLY A 102 0.97 4.48 -16.16
C GLY A 102 1.15 4.01 -14.72
N GLY A 103 0.31 3.10 -14.21
CA GLY A 103 0.44 2.62 -12.82
C GLY A 103 0.04 3.63 -11.74
N GLN A 104 -0.43 4.82 -12.13
CA GLN A 104 -1.00 5.76 -11.19
C GLN A 104 -2.30 5.23 -10.61
N HIS A 105 -3.16 4.65 -11.46
CA HIS A 105 -4.45 4.08 -11.10
C HIS A 105 -4.25 2.66 -10.56
N ARG A 106 -5.20 2.17 -9.76
CA ARG A 106 -5.15 0.81 -9.20
C ARG A 106 -6.48 0.13 -9.39
N ASP A 107 -6.44 -1.19 -9.58
CA ASP A 107 -7.64 -2.01 -9.75
C ASP A 107 -8.36 -2.22 -8.41
N ALA A 108 -9.46 -2.98 -8.45
CA ALA A 108 -10.23 -3.31 -7.26
C ALA A 108 -9.41 -4.07 -6.20
N LEU A 109 -8.27 -4.69 -6.58
CA LEU A 109 -7.35 -5.46 -5.75
C LEU A 109 -6.08 -4.68 -5.35
N GLY A 110 -5.85 -3.49 -5.88
CA GLY A 110 -4.74 -2.62 -5.52
C GLY A 110 -3.48 -2.83 -6.33
N ALA A 111 -3.52 -3.70 -7.33
CA ALA A 111 -2.46 -3.77 -8.32
C ALA A 111 -2.45 -2.47 -9.12
N CYS A 112 -1.26 -2.00 -9.49
CA CYS A 112 -1.11 -0.85 -10.38
C CYS A 112 -1.75 -1.17 -11.73
N LEU A 113 -2.78 -0.40 -12.10
CA LEU A 113 -3.36 -0.46 -13.44
C LEU A 113 -2.35 0.11 -14.42
N ARG A 114 -2.06 -0.67 -15.46
CA ARG A 114 -1.22 -0.22 -16.57
C ARG A 114 -1.91 0.94 -17.29
N GLY A 115 -1.13 1.91 -17.74
CA GLY A 115 -1.61 2.95 -18.63
C GLY A 115 -2.03 2.36 -19.99
N SER A 116 -2.88 3.09 -20.69
CA SER A 116 -3.43 2.76 -22.00
C SER A 116 -2.47 3.01 -23.17
N LEU A 117 -1.27 3.55 -22.90
CA LEU A 117 -0.29 3.86 -23.93
C LEU A 117 0.20 2.57 -24.62
N ALA A 118 -0.20 2.40 -25.88
CA ALA A 118 0.18 1.28 -26.73
C ALA A 118 1.14 1.70 -27.87
N ALA A 119 1.14 2.98 -28.27
CA ALA A 119 1.98 3.50 -29.34
C ALA A 119 2.37 4.96 -29.11
N LEU A 120 3.44 5.40 -29.77
CA LEU A 120 3.89 6.80 -29.80
C LEU A 120 3.83 7.34 -31.25
N PRO A 121 3.48 8.63 -31.45
CA PRO A 121 3.44 9.21 -32.79
C PRO A 121 4.85 9.37 -33.35
N ALA A 122 5.00 9.15 -34.66
CA ALA A 122 6.29 9.27 -35.36
C ALA A 122 6.94 10.66 -35.20
N SER A 123 6.12 11.71 -35.06
CA SER A 123 6.60 13.08 -34.86
C SER A 123 7.41 13.28 -33.58
N LEU A 124 7.27 12.39 -32.58
CA LEU A 124 8.00 12.48 -31.31
C LEU A 124 9.53 12.43 -31.51
N SER A 125 10.00 11.82 -32.61
CA SER A 125 11.41 11.83 -33.03
C SER A 125 11.99 13.23 -33.21
N GLY A 126 11.15 14.26 -33.43
CA GLY A 126 11.58 15.65 -33.57
C GLY A 126 12.07 16.31 -32.27
N LEU A 127 12.01 15.64 -31.12
CA LEU A 127 12.50 16.14 -29.84
C LEU A 127 14.03 15.95 -29.71
N ALA A 128 14.80 16.80 -30.39
CA ALA A 128 16.26 16.68 -30.50
C ALA A 128 17.01 16.75 -29.15
N HIS A 129 16.44 17.38 -28.12
CA HIS A 129 17.06 17.55 -26.81
C HIS A 129 16.62 16.50 -25.77
N LEU A 130 15.77 15.54 -26.16
CA LEU A 130 15.22 14.58 -25.22
C LEU A 130 16.31 13.61 -24.76
N ALA A 131 16.67 13.70 -23.48
CA ALA A 131 17.69 12.88 -22.84
C ALA A 131 17.09 11.80 -21.94
N HIS A 132 15.87 11.99 -21.44
CA HIS A 132 15.21 11.05 -20.53
C HIS A 132 13.79 10.75 -20.99
N LEU A 133 13.47 9.47 -21.18
CA LEU A 133 12.15 8.99 -21.55
C LEU A 133 11.70 7.86 -20.62
N ASP A 134 10.62 8.10 -19.88
CA ASP A 134 9.98 7.10 -19.02
C ASP A 134 8.60 6.74 -19.54
N LEU A 135 8.44 5.49 -19.99
CA LEU A 135 7.21 4.88 -20.47
C LEU A 135 6.78 3.70 -19.58
N SER A 136 7.28 3.64 -18.34
CA SER A 136 7.02 2.53 -17.43
C SER A 136 5.53 2.44 -17.04
N PHE A 137 5.10 1.23 -16.71
CA PHE A 137 3.73 0.90 -16.27
C PHE A 137 2.65 1.18 -17.32
N ASN A 138 2.93 1.01 -18.60
CA ASN A 138 1.94 1.10 -19.69
C ASN A 138 1.63 -0.29 -20.26
N SER A 139 1.01 -0.32 -21.45
CA SER A 139 0.59 -1.56 -22.13
C SER A 139 1.31 -1.73 -23.47
N LEU A 140 2.58 -1.29 -23.56
CA LEU A 140 3.37 -1.41 -24.79
C LEU A 140 3.70 -2.90 -25.06
N GLU A 141 3.30 -3.40 -26.23
CA GLU A 141 3.66 -4.75 -26.71
C GLU A 141 4.94 -4.74 -27.54
N THR A 142 5.22 -3.63 -28.22
CA THR A 142 6.42 -3.41 -29.02
C THR A 142 7.02 -2.04 -28.71
N LEU A 143 8.33 -1.88 -28.88
CA LEU A 143 8.98 -0.58 -28.74
C LEU A 143 8.60 0.34 -29.93
N PRO A 144 8.03 1.53 -29.71
CA PRO A 144 7.65 2.43 -30.81
C PRO A 144 8.83 2.84 -31.71
N ALA A 145 8.62 2.81 -33.03
CA ALA A 145 9.65 3.05 -34.05
C ALA A 145 10.30 4.45 -34.00
N CYS A 146 9.67 5.42 -33.34
CA CYS A 146 10.25 6.75 -33.13
C CYS A 146 11.36 6.77 -32.07
N ILE A 147 11.42 5.78 -31.16
CA ILE A 147 12.38 5.78 -30.04
C ILE A 147 13.82 5.62 -30.54
N PRO A 148 14.15 4.67 -31.44
CA PRO A 148 15.49 4.57 -32.03
C PRO A 148 15.98 5.83 -32.75
N GLN A 149 15.09 6.77 -33.10
CA GLN A 149 15.43 8.01 -33.79
C GLN A 149 15.80 9.15 -32.83
N LEU A 150 15.65 8.96 -31.51
CA LEU A 150 15.96 9.96 -30.49
C LEU A 150 17.46 9.93 -30.15
N CYS A 151 18.29 10.49 -31.02
CA CYS A 151 19.76 10.41 -30.91
C CYS A 151 20.35 10.97 -29.60
N GLY A 152 19.65 11.90 -28.94
CA GLY A 152 20.06 12.48 -27.65
C GLY A 152 19.67 11.67 -26.41
N LEU A 153 18.98 10.53 -26.58
CA LEU A 153 18.39 9.79 -25.46
C LEU A 153 19.46 9.09 -24.63
N GLY A 154 19.61 9.54 -23.38
CA GLY A 154 20.57 9.01 -22.41
C GLY A 154 19.99 7.99 -21.44
N ALA A 155 18.68 8.03 -21.18
CA ALA A 155 17.99 7.12 -20.29
C ALA A 155 16.60 6.73 -20.84
N LEU A 156 16.35 5.42 -20.92
CA LEU A 156 15.10 4.84 -21.40
C LEU A 156 14.53 3.86 -20.36
N LEU A 157 13.34 4.16 -19.84
CA LEU A 157 12.64 3.34 -18.85
C LEU A 157 11.35 2.76 -19.46
N LEU A 158 11.26 1.44 -19.48
CA LEU A 158 10.20 0.64 -20.12
C LEU A 158 9.60 -0.39 -19.16
N SER A 159 9.92 -0.32 -17.87
CA SER A 159 9.55 -1.35 -16.89
C SER A 159 8.02 -1.51 -16.76
N HIS A 160 7.55 -2.72 -16.44
CA HIS A 160 6.13 -3.04 -16.27
C HIS A 160 5.26 -2.76 -17.51
N ASN A 161 5.69 -3.23 -18.69
CA ASN A 161 4.93 -3.22 -19.94
C ASN A 161 4.60 -4.66 -20.40
N CYS A 162 4.20 -4.84 -21.66
CA CYS A 162 3.92 -6.14 -22.29
C CYS A 162 4.96 -6.49 -23.38
N LEU A 163 6.16 -5.89 -23.37
CA LEU A 163 7.10 -5.99 -24.49
C LEU A 163 7.51 -7.45 -24.71
N SER A 164 7.29 -7.97 -25.92
CA SER A 164 7.71 -9.32 -26.32
C SER A 164 9.13 -9.36 -26.92
N GLU A 165 9.56 -8.25 -27.51
CA GLU A 165 10.86 -8.09 -28.16
C GLU A 165 11.36 -6.64 -28.08
N LEU A 166 12.67 -6.46 -28.31
CA LEU A 166 13.29 -5.15 -28.54
C LEU A 166 13.79 -5.11 -30.00
N PRO A 167 13.60 -3.99 -30.73
CA PRO A 167 13.97 -3.90 -32.14
C PRO A 167 15.49 -3.76 -32.32
N GLU A 168 16.02 -4.30 -33.42
CA GLU A 168 17.44 -4.15 -33.80
C GLU A 168 17.88 -2.67 -33.89
N ALA A 169 16.98 -1.78 -34.30
CA ALA A 169 17.26 -0.34 -34.36
C ALA A 169 17.62 0.26 -32.99
N LEU A 170 17.27 -0.38 -31.86
CA LEU A 170 17.62 0.09 -30.52
C LEU A 170 19.15 0.24 -30.34
N GLY A 171 19.94 -0.61 -31.00
CA GLY A 171 21.40 -0.56 -30.96
C GLY A 171 22.02 0.70 -31.59
N ALA A 172 21.23 1.51 -32.29
CA ALA A 172 21.69 2.73 -32.95
C ALA A 172 21.65 3.98 -32.05
N LEU A 173 21.24 3.87 -30.78
CA LEU A 173 21.18 5.01 -29.85
C LEU A 173 22.56 5.35 -29.28
N PRO A 174 23.21 6.46 -29.70
CA PRO A 174 24.63 6.69 -29.41
C PRO A 174 24.88 7.16 -27.97
N ALA A 175 23.89 7.81 -27.35
CA ALA A 175 24.02 8.43 -26.03
C ALA A 175 23.45 7.58 -24.89
N LEU A 176 22.88 6.39 -25.16
CA LEU A 176 22.11 5.65 -24.17
C LEU A 176 23.00 5.05 -23.08
N THR A 177 22.88 5.59 -21.87
CA THR A 177 23.65 5.17 -20.69
C THR A 177 22.86 4.25 -19.75
N PHE A 178 21.53 4.35 -19.77
CA PHE A 178 20.66 3.58 -18.89
C PHE A 178 19.44 3.04 -19.64
N LEU A 179 19.24 1.72 -19.58
CA LEU A 179 18.07 1.04 -20.10
C LEU A 179 17.48 0.14 -19.01
N ALA A 180 16.20 0.34 -18.69
CA ALA A 180 15.46 -0.55 -17.80
C ALA A 180 14.19 -1.06 -18.50
N ALA A 181 14.03 -2.37 -18.59
CA ALA A 181 12.86 -3.04 -19.15
C ALA A 181 12.38 -4.20 -18.25
N THR A 182 12.52 -4.04 -16.94
CA THR A 182 12.06 -4.99 -15.91
C THR A 182 10.57 -5.33 -16.04
N HIS A 183 10.15 -6.54 -15.71
CA HIS A 183 8.73 -6.95 -15.74
C HIS A 183 8.07 -6.75 -17.12
N ASN A 184 8.65 -7.36 -18.16
CA ASN A 184 8.09 -7.44 -19.50
C ASN A 184 7.92 -8.92 -19.89
N ARG A 185 7.74 -9.22 -21.18
CA ARG A 185 7.59 -10.58 -21.73
C ARG A 185 8.69 -10.90 -22.74
N LEU A 186 9.88 -10.29 -22.59
CA LEU A 186 10.98 -10.45 -23.53
C LEU A 186 11.46 -11.90 -23.53
N GLN A 187 11.50 -12.53 -24.71
CA GLN A 187 12.00 -13.90 -24.88
C GLN A 187 13.43 -13.94 -25.43
N THR A 188 13.77 -12.96 -26.28
CA THR A 188 15.07 -12.80 -26.93
C THR A 188 15.52 -11.34 -26.86
N LEU A 189 16.81 -11.10 -27.09
CA LEU A 189 17.39 -9.76 -27.23
C LEU A 189 17.96 -9.59 -28.64
N PRO A 190 17.85 -8.39 -29.25
CA PRO A 190 18.42 -8.11 -30.56
C PRO A 190 19.94 -8.11 -30.51
N THR A 191 20.57 -8.54 -31.59
CA THR A 191 22.04 -8.62 -31.71
C THR A 191 22.68 -7.23 -31.63
N ALA A 192 22.02 -6.21 -32.21
CA ALA A 192 22.48 -4.83 -32.17
C ALA A 192 22.48 -4.22 -30.75
N LEU A 193 21.86 -4.85 -29.75
CA LEU A 193 21.98 -4.39 -28.36
C LEU A 193 23.45 -4.29 -27.94
N GLY A 194 24.30 -5.21 -28.43
CA GLY A 194 25.75 -5.21 -28.19
C GLY A 194 26.50 -3.98 -28.70
N SER A 195 25.89 -3.19 -29.60
CA SER A 195 26.50 -1.99 -30.20
C SER A 195 26.39 -0.74 -29.31
N LEU A 196 25.65 -0.80 -28.19
CA LEU A 196 25.44 0.31 -27.27
C LEU A 196 26.68 0.57 -26.38
N SER A 197 27.75 1.08 -26.99
CA SER A 197 29.05 1.30 -26.34
C SER A 197 29.04 2.26 -25.15
N THR A 198 28.04 3.15 -25.04
CA THR A 198 27.89 4.11 -23.93
C THR A 198 27.02 3.59 -22.78
N LEU A 199 26.40 2.40 -22.94
CA LEU A 199 25.49 1.84 -21.94
C LEU A 199 26.25 1.45 -20.68
N GLN A 200 25.82 2.00 -19.55
CA GLN A 200 26.44 1.77 -18.24
C GLN A 200 25.58 0.87 -17.34
N ARG A 201 24.26 0.93 -17.49
CA ARG A 201 23.31 0.15 -16.70
C ARG A 201 22.24 -0.47 -17.59
N LEU A 202 22.07 -1.78 -17.46
CA LEU A 202 21.05 -2.55 -18.16
C LEU A 202 20.27 -3.42 -17.17
N ASP A 203 18.98 -3.15 -17.03
CA ASP A 203 18.07 -3.97 -16.23
C ASP A 203 17.01 -4.63 -17.11
N LEU A 204 17.08 -5.97 -17.20
CA LEU A 204 16.19 -6.84 -17.95
C LEU A 204 15.59 -7.93 -17.03
N SER A 205 15.57 -7.69 -15.72
CA SER A 205 15.04 -8.65 -14.75
C SER A 205 13.53 -8.90 -14.92
N GLU A 206 13.05 -10.04 -14.42
CA GLU A 206 11.63 -10.41 -14.43
C GLU A 206 11.04 -10.44 -15.85
N ASN A 207 11.75 -11.08 -16.78
CA ASN A 207 11.35 -11.33 -18.16
C ASN A 207 11.29 -12.85 -18.43
N LEU A 208 11.22 -13.24 -19.71
CA LEU A 208 11.11 -14.63 -20.14
C LEU A 208 12.32 -15.05 -21.00
N LEU A 209 13.50 -14.42 -20.78
CA LEU A 209 14.67 -14.65 -21.62
C LEU A 209 15.20 -16.08 -21.46
N ASP A 210 15.28 -16.83 -22.56
CA ASP A 210 15.80 -18.20 -22.58
C ASP A 210 17.33 -18.24 -22.81
N ALA A 211 17.85 -17.26 -23.56
CA ALA A 211 19.28 -17.11 -23.87
C ALA A 211 19.68 -15.64 -24.06
N LEU A 212 20.99 -15.36 -24.03
CA LEU A 212 21.57 -14.07 -24.38
C LEU A 212 22.31 -14.16 -25.72
N PRO A 213 22.21 -13.14 -26.60
CA PRO A 213 23.02 -13.06 -27.81
C PRO A 213 24.51 -12.89 -27.45
N PRO A 214 25.45 -13.51 -28.19
CA PRO A 214 26.88 -13.36 -27.92
C PRO A 214 27.35 -11.89 -28.04
N GLU A 215 26.68 -11.08 -28.84
CA GLU A 215 26.97 -9.64 -29.01
C GLU A 215 26.82 -8.85 -27.72
N ILE A 216 26.13 -9.37 -26.68
CA ILE A 216 26.03 -8.71 -25.37
C ILE A 216 27.41 -8.37 -24.78
N GLY A 217 28.44 -9.15 -25.12
CA GLY A 217 29.83 -8.91 -24.72
C GLY A 217 30.45 -7.62 -25.29
N GLY A 218 29.82 -7.01 -26.28
CA GLY A 218 30.25 -5.75 -26.91
C GLY A 218 29.96 -4.48 -26.10
N LEU A 219 29.18 -4.59 -25.01
CA LEU A 219 28.82 -3.46 -24.15
C LEU A 219 29.99 -3.00 -23.25
N SER A 220 31.00 -2.38 -23.86
CA SER A 220 32.30 -2.09 -23.22
C SER A 220 32.23 -1.18 -21.99
N SER A 221 31.22 -0.30 -21.89
CA SER A 221 31.03 0.63 -20.76
C SER A 221 30.08 0.10 -19.68
N LEU A 222 29.54 -1.11 -19.84
CA LEU A 222 28.51 -1.63 -18.94
C LEU A 222 29.09 -1.90 -17.57
N ALA A 223 28.54 -1.23 -16.56
CA ALA A 223 28.93 -1.36 -15.17
C ALA A 223 27.96 -2.25 -14.38
N GLU A 224 26.67 -2.23 -14.71
CA GLU A 224 25.63 -2.99 -14.01
C GLU A 224 24.73 -3.72 -15.03
N LEU A 225 24.65 -5.05 -14.90
CA LEU A 225 23.78 -5.92 -15.68
C LEU A 225 22.89 -6.74 -14.73
N ASN A 226 21.58 -6.50 -14.81
CA ASN A 226 20.58 -7.24 -14.04
C ASN A 226 19.70 -8.09 -14.97
N LEU A 227 19.75 -9.41 -14.77
CA LEU A 227 19.06 -10.46 -15.52
C LEU A 227 18.31 -11.42 -14.60
N ALA A 228 18.08 -11.04 -13.35
CA ALA A 228 17.38 -11.86 -12.36
C ALA A 228 15.99 -12.29 -12.82
N SER A 229 15.52 -13.44 -12.33
CA SER A 229 14.14 -13.93 -12.55
C SER A 229 13.79 -14.04 -14.05
N ASN A 230 14.65 -14.71 -14.81
CA ASN A 230 14.45 -15.06 -16.23
C ASN A 230 14.46 -16.59 -16.39
N ARG A 231 14.61 -17.09 -17.63
CA ARG A 231 14.65 -18.52 -17.97
C ARG A 231 16.00 -18.95 -18.55
N LEU A 232 17.06 -18.19 -18.27
CA LEU A 232 18.38 -18.41 -18.88
C LEU A 232 18.92 -19.79 -18.49
N GLN A 233 19.23 -20.62 -19.51
CA GLN A 233 19.79 -21.96 -19.30
C GLN A 233 21.33 -21.97 -19.35
N GLY A 234 21.90 -21.00 -20.05
CA GLY A 234 23.34 -20.82 -20.19
C GLY A 234 23.70 -19.37 -20.49
N LEU A 235 25.00 -19.09 -20.44
CA LEU A 235 25.57 -17.77 -20.67
C LEU A 235 26.61 -17.84 -21.79
N PRO A 236 26.64 -16.86 -22.72
CA PRO A 236 27.65 -16.84 -23.77
C PRO A 236 29.02 -16.51 -23.19
N ALA A 237 30.07 -17.15 -23.69
CA ALA A 237 31.45 -16.91 -23.26
C ALA A 237 31.89 -15.45 -23.47
N SER A 238 31.25 -14.75 -24.41
CA SER A 238 31.49 -13.33 -24.71
C SER A 238 31.15 -12.38 -23.55
N LEU A 239 30.38 -12.80 -22.53
CA LEU A 239 30.19 -11.98 -21.32
C LEU A 239 31.50 -11.64 -20.61
N ALA A 240 32.55 -12.45 -20.78
CA ALA A 240 33.89 -12.13 -20.32
C ALA A 240 34.52 -10.89 -21.02
N GLY A 241 33.90 -10.40 -22.11
CA GLY A 241 34.27 -9.16 -22.80
C GLY A 241 33.85 -7.88 -22.07
N LEU A 242 32.96 -7.96 -21.08
CA LEU A 242 32.42 -6.81 -20.35
C LEU A 242 33.41 -6.23 -19.31
N ARG A 243 34.51 -5.64 -19.78
CA ARG A 243 35.64 -5.20 -18.93
C ARG A 243 35.28 -4.14 -17.87
N SER A 244 34.21 -3.37 -18.08
CA SER A 244 33.72 -2.37 -17.14
C SER A 244 32.75 -2.91 -16.09
N LEU A 245 32.35 -4.18 -16.19
CA LEU A 245 31.27 -4.76 -15.40
C LEU A 245 31.66 -4.86 -13.93
N ARG A 246 30.83 -4.27 -13.07
CA ARG A 246 30.98 -4.28 -11.61
C ARG A 246 29.94 -5.16 -10.94
N LEU A 247 28.75 -5.23 -11.50
CA LEU A 247 27.61 -5.95 -10.94
C LEU A 247 26.94 -6.79 -12.03
N LEU A 248 26.93 -8.11 -11.83
CA LEU A 248 26.19 -9.07 -12.64
C LEU A 248 25.19 -9.82 -11.74
N VAL A 249 23.90 -9.63 -11.99
CA VAL A 249 22.81 -10.25 -11.21
C VAL A 249 22.06 -11.24 -12.09
N LEU A 250 22.07 -12.51 -11.71
CA LEU A 250 21.55 -13.65 -12.47
C LEU A 250 20.71 -14.60 -11.60
N HIS A 251 20.31 -14.19 -10.39
CA HIS A 251 19.58 -15.07 -9.49
C HIS A 251 18.21 -15.49 -10.06
N SER A 252 17.67 -16.61 -9.59
CA SER A 252 16.34 -17.10 -9.99
C SER A 252 16.24 -17.36 -11.50
N ASN A 253 17.23 -18.06 -12.06
CA ASN A 253 17.29 -18.49 -13.46
C ASN A 253 17.40 -20.03 -13.55
N LEU A 254 17.67 -20.57 -14.74
CA LEU A 254 17.78 -22.01 -15.00
C LEU A 254 19.22 -22.43 -15.37
N LEU A 255 20.23 -21.65 -14.96
CA LEU A 255 21.61 -21.85 -15.37
C LEU A 255 22.12 -23.21 -14.88
N ALA A 256 22.62 -24.03 -15.81
CA ALA A 256 23.25 -25.32 -15.50
C ALA A 256 24.78 -25.22 -15.37
N SER A 257 25.39 -24.23 -16.03
CA SER A 257 26.82 -23.95 -15.97
C SER A 257 27.09 -22.46 -16.18
N VAL A 258 28.31 -22.03 -15.85
CA VAL A 258 28.77 -20.65 -15.99
C VAL A 258 30.15 -20.64 -16.66
N PRO A 259 30.44 -19.74 -17.62
CA PRO A 259 31.74 -19.68 -18.27
C PRO A 259 32.85 -19.21 -17.31
N ALA A 260 33.98 -19.91 -17.30
CA ALA A 260 35.15 -19.61 -16.45
C ALA A 260 35.74 -18.21 -16.69
N GLY A 261 35.51 -17.63 -17.88
CA GLY A 261 35.94 -16.27 -18.22
C GLY A 261 35.37 -15.19 -17.30
N LEU A 262 34.23 -15.42 -16.61
CA LEU A 262 33.68 -14.44 -15.66
C LEU A 262 34.56 -14.23 -14.43
N ALA A 263 35.38 -15.22 -14.05
CA ALA A 263 36.33 -15.09 -12.94
C ALA A 263 37.43 -14.06 -13.22
N HIS A 264 37.69 -13.79 -14.50
CA HIS A 264 38.80 -12.96 -14.97
C HIS A 264 38.37 -11.52 -15.30
N LEU A 265 37.14 -11.13 -14.98
CA LEU A 265 36.66 -9.77 -15.21
C LEU A 265 37.30 -8.80 -14.18
N PRO A 266 38.03 -7.77 -14.63
CA PRO A 266 38.96 -7.01 -13.77
C PRO A 266 38.25 -6.11 -12.74
N LEU A 267 37.00 -5.73 -13.01
CA LEU A 267 36.24 -4.78 -12.18
C LEU A 267 35.01 -5.42 -11.52
N LEU A 268 34.82 -6.74 -11.67
CA LEU A 268 33.63 -7.43 -11.19
C LEU A 268 33.65 -7.49 -9.66
N ALA A 269 32.77 -6.72 -9.04
CA ALA A 269 32.63 -6.65 -7.60
C ALA A 269 31.51 -7.56 -7.07
N ARG A 270 30.58 -7.98 -7.94
CA ARG A 270 29.47 -8.88 -7.58
C ARG A 270 29.00 -9.72 -8.76
N LEU A 271 28.91 -11.04 -8.53
CA LEU A 271 28.27 -12.03 -9.38
C LEU A 271 27.22 -12.80 -8.58
N ASP A 272 25.94 -12.51 -8.80
CA ASP A 272 24.83 -13.13 -8.07
C ASP A 272 24.20 -14.27 -8.89
N LEU A 273 24.50 -15.52 -8.54
CA LEU A 273 24.03 -16.74 -9.21
C LEU A 273 23.05 -17.55 -8.34
N ARG A 274 22.43 -16.93 -7.33
CA ARG A 274 21.55 -17.62 -6.40
C ARG A 274 20.33 -18.24 -7.08
N ASP A 275 19.76 -19.29 -6.51
CA ASP A 275 18.53 -19.92 -6.99
C ASP A 275 18.58 -20.27 -8.49
N ASN A 276 19.62 -21.00 -8.90
CA ASN A 276 19.80 -21.52 -10.26
C ASN A 276 19.88 -23.07 -10.24
N ARG A 277 20.27 -23.71 -11.35
CA ARG A 277 20.42 -25.16 -11.48
C ARG A 277 21.88 -25.61 -11.57
N LEU A 278 22.80 -24.85 -11.01
CA LEU A 278 24.23 -25.12 -11.08
C LEU A 278 24.56 -26.38 -10.26
N ARG A 279 25.18 -27.36 -10.91
CA ARG A 279 25.72 -28.56 -10.25
C ARG A 279 27.22 -28.46 -10.01
N ASP A 280 27.91 -27.92 -11.01
CA ASP A 280 29.32 -27.61 -10.99
C ASP A 280 29.53 -26.15 -11.40
N VAL A 281 30.57 -25.55 -10.83
CA VAL A 281 30.99 -24.17 -11.10
C VAL A 281 32.50 -24.23 -11.34
N PRO A 282 33.05 -23.41 -12.27
CA PRO A 282 34.50 -23.35 -12.48
C PRO A 282 35.26 -23.14 -11.15
N PRO A 283 36.39 -23.83 -10.93
CA PRO A 283 37.14 -23.77 -9.67
C PRO A 283 37.54 -22.34 -9.30
N GLU A 284 37.76 -21.47 -10.29
CA GLU A 284 38.12 -20.07 -10.09
C GLU A 284 36.98 -19.22 -9.50
N LEU A 285 35.72 -19.69 -9.57
CA LEU A 285 34.53 -18.99 -9.07
C LEU A 285 34.00 -19.59 -7.75
N LEU A 286 34.42 -20.79 -7.36
CA LEU A 286 33.94 -21.49 -6.16
C LEU A 286 34.33 -20.77 -4.87
N ASP A 287 35.55 -20.24 -4.80
CA ASP A 287 36.09 -19.57 -3.61
C ASP A 287 36.12 -18.03 -3.73
N ALA A 288 35.54 -17.48 -4.80
CA ALA A 288 35.59 -16.05 -5.07
C ALA A 288 34.55 -15.27 -4.22
N PRO A 289 34.97 -14.28 -3.38
CA PRO A 289 34.09 -13.62 -2.41
C PRO A 289 32.99 -12.75 -3.03
N PHE A 290 33.16 -12.37 -4.29
CA PHE A 290 32.17 -11.62 -5.07
C PHE A 290 31.08 -12.51 -5.68
N VAL A 291 31.21 -13.85 -5.64
CA VAL A 291 30.26 -14.81 -6.22
C VAL A 291 29.24 -15.28 -5.17
N ARG A 292 27.96 -15.38 -5.55
CA ARG A 292 26.88 -15.89 -4.68
C ARG A 292 26.24 -17.12 -5.32
N LEU A 293 26.30 -18.27 -4.64
CA LEU A 293 25.81 -19.56 -5.17
C LEU A 293 24.65 -20.20 -4.39
N GLN A 294 24.13 -19.53 -3.35
CA GLN A 294 23.06 -20.07 -2.50
C GLN A 294 21.83 -20.52 -3.31
N GLY A 295 21.19 -21.62 -2.93
CA GLY A 295 20.00 -22.13 -3.64
C GLY A 295 20.28 -22.95 -4.90
N ASN A 296 21.54 -23.34 -5.15
CA ASN A 296 21.92 -24.23 -6.26
C ASN A 296 22.17 -25.69 -5.80
N PRO A 297 21.86 -26.71 -6.62
CA PRO A 297 22.11 -28.12 -6.32
C PRO A 297 23.57 -28.54 -6.56
N LEU A 298 24.52 -27.84 -5.93
CA LEU A 298 25.95 -28.12 -6.09
C LEU A 298 26.31 -29.51 -5.52
N GLY A 299 26.99 -30.34 -6.32
CA GLY A 299 27.43 -31.68 -5.90
C GLY A 299 26.31 -32.73 -5.72
N GLY A 300 25.08 -32.47 -6.15
CA GLY A 300 23.97 -33.43 -6.11
C GLY A 300 23.98 -34.43 -7.28
N PRO A 301 23.47 -35.68 -7.10
CA PRO A 301 23.36 -36.66 -8.19
C PRO A 301 22.41 -36.16 -9.29
N SER A 302 22.71 -36.50 -10.56
CA SER A 302 21.82 -36.15 -11.69
C SER A 302 20.48 -36.88 -11.55
N PRO A 303 19.33 -36.21 -11.76
CA PRO A 303 18.07 -36.92 -11.91
C PRO A 303 18.09 -37.62 -13.26
N ASP A 304 18.01 -38.95 -13.22
CA ASP A 304 17.76 -39.79 -14.38
C ASP A 304 16.46 -39.37 -15.06
N ALA A 305 16.47 -39.45 -16.39
CA ALA A 305 15.32 -39.17 -17.22
C ALA A 305 14.24 -40.26 -17.05
N HIS A 306 12.98 -39.80 -17.08
CA HIS A 306 11.72 -40.53 -17.30
C HIS A 306 10.84 -40.85 -16.08
N SER A 307 9.72 -40.11 -15.98
CA SER A 307 8.37 -40.71 -15.96
C SER A 307 7.32 -39.64 -16.33
N PRO A 308 6.24 -39.98 -17.08
CA PRO A 308 5.20 -39.04 -17.47
C PRO A 308 4.22 -38.76 -16.32
N PRO A 309 3.43 -37.67 -16.37
CA PRO A 309 2.48 -37.35 -15.31
C PRO A 309 1.25 -38.24 -15.40
N GLY A 310 1.13 -39.20 -14.49
CA GLY A 310 -0.17 -39.74 -14.11
C GLY A 310 -0.92 -38.66 -13.35
N THR A 311 -2.06 -38.22 -13.87
CA THR A 311 -3.00 -37.37 -13.15
C THR A 311 -3.55 -38.13 -11.94
N PRO A 312 -3.28 -37.71 -10.69
CA PRO A 312 -4.04 -38.21 -9.57
C PRO A 312 -5.42 -37.54 -9.61
N VAL A 313 -6.45 -38.36 -9.75
CA VAL A 313 -7.83 -37.97 -9.46
C VAL A 313 -7.88 -37.57 -7.99
N VAL A 314 -8.07 -36.28 -7.72
CA VAL A 314 -8.24 -35.74 -6.38
C VAL A 314 -9.56 -36.29 -5.81
N PRO A 315 -9.58 -36.99 -4.67
CA PRO A 315 -10.84 -37.36 -4.03
C PRO A 315 -11.57 -36.08 -3.62
N GLU A 316 -12.87 -36.00 -3.92
CA GLU A 316 -13.72 -34.86 -3.56
C GLU A 316 -13.65 -34.60 -2.04
N MET A 317 -13.15 -33.42 -1.69
CA MET A 317 -13.01 -32.99 -0.30
C MET A 317 -14.39 -32.63 0.27
N PRO A 318 -14.80 -33.16 1.43
CA PRO A 318 -16.13 -32.89 1.99
C PRO A 318 -16.27 -31.40 2.34
N ARG A 319 -17.34 -30.78 1.82
CA ARG A 319 -17.70 -29.38 2.06
C ARG A 319 -18.77 -29.28 3.16
N LEU A 320 -18.48 -28.54 4.21
CA LEU A 320 -19.40 -28.24 5.31
C LEU A 320 -19.82 -26.78 5.21
N LEU A 321 -21.13 -26.53 5.21
CA LEU A 321 -21.69 -25.18 5.25
C LEU A 321 -22.44 -25.01 6.57
N LEU A 322 -21.92 -24.15 7.46
CA LEU A 322 -22.50 -23.95 8.79
C LEU A 322 -23.58 -22.87 8.75
N THR A 323 -24.74 -23.16 9.33
CA THR A 323 -25.81 -22.17 9.57
C THR A 323 -25.43 -21.27 10.76
N SER A 324 -26.12 -20.13 10.90
CA SER A 324 -25.88 -19.10 11.94
C SER A 324 -25.95 -19.60 13.38
N ASP A 325 -26.48 -20.80 13.60
CA ASP A 325 -26.86 -21.33 14.91
C ASP A 325 -25.76 -22.21 15.52
N LEU A 326 -24.81 -22.62 14.67
CA LEU A 326 -23.66 -23.47 14.99
C LEU A 326 -22.40 -22.62 15.13
N ASP A 327 -21.78 -22.65 16.31
CA ASP A 327 -20.53 -21.95 16.65
C ASP A 327 -19.32 -22.90 16.68
N SER A 328 -19.49 -24.16 16.28
CA SER A 328 -18.44 -25.18 16.27
C SER A 328 -18.65 -26.26 15.22
N PHE A 329 -17.57 -26.92 14.83
CA PHE A 329 -17.54 -28.04 13.87
C PHE A 329 -16.37 -28.98 14.17
N ALA A 330 -16.44 -30.23 13.70
CA ALA A 330 -15.38 -31.21 13.86
C ALA A 330 -14.56 -31.36 12.58
N VAL A 331 -13.24 -31.47 12.72
CA VAL A 331 -12.30 -31.77 11.62
C VAL A 331 -11.66 -33.12 11.91
N THR A 332 -11.80 -34.04 10.96
CA THR A 332 -11.19 -35.37 11.02
C THR A 332 -9.90 -35.41 10.20
N PRO A 333 -9.06 -36.45 10.35
CA PRO A 333 -7.84 -36.61 9.55
C PRO A 333 -8.07 -36.66 8.03
N LEU A 334 -9.31 -36.87 7.58
CA LEU A 334 -9.67 -36.85 6.16
C LEU A 334 -9.68 -35.44 5.56
N GLY A 335 -9.56 -34.38 6.37
CA GLY A 335 -9.65 -33.01 5.89
C GLY A 335 -11.08 -32.61 5.51
N CYS A 336 -11.33 -31.31 5.37
CA CYS A 336 -12.62 -30.76 4.98
C CYS A 336 -12.50 -29.29 4.55
N SER A 337 -13.49 -28.79 3.82
CA SER A 337 -13.65 -27.37 3.54
C SER A 337 -14.86 -26.87 4.31
N VAL A 338 -14.72 -25.77 5.04
CA VAL A 338 -15.79 -25.24 5.89
C VAL A 338 -16.08 -23.80 5.51
N THR A 339 -17.35 -23.50 5.26
CA THR A 339 -17.84 -22.12 5.09
C THR A 339 -18.70 -21.76 6.28
N LEU A 340 -18.26 -20.74 7.03
CA LEU A 340 -18.97 -20.22 8.20
C LEU A 340 -20.14 -19.33 7.76
N ALA A 341 -21.15 -19.16 8.61
CA ALA A 341 -22.32 -18.32 8.33
C ALA A 341 -21.96 -16.85 8.03
N CYS A 342 -20.81 -16.38 8.53
CA CYS A 342 -20.28 -15.05 8.27
C CYS A 342 -19.51 -14.92 6.94
N GLY A 343 -19.49 -15.98 6.14
CA GLY A 343 -18.79 -16.03 4.86
C GLY A 343 -17.34 -16.51 4.94
N VAL A 344 -16.69 -16.49 6.11
CA VAL A 344 -15.31 -16.98 6.27
C VAL A 344 -15.18 -18.42 5.79
N ARG A 345 -14.13 -18.72 5.01
CA ARG A 345 -13.85 -20.08 4.52
C ARG A 345 -12.57 -20.61 5.14
N LEU A 346 -12.59 -21.89 5.51
CA LEU A 346 -11.45 -22.64 6.04
C LEU A 346 -11.25 -23.88 5.18
N GLN A 347 -10.00 -24.21 4.87
CA GLN A 347 -9.64 -25.39 4.10
C GLN A 347 -8.61 -26.23 4.87
N PHE A 348 -9.02 -27.41 5.29
CA PHE A 348 -8.18 -28.40 5.96
C PHE A 348 -7.80 -29.49 4.95
N PRO A 349 -6.53 -29.57 4.51
CA PRO A 349 -6.09 -30.65 3.65
C PRO A 349 -6.14 -32.01 4.38
N VAL A 350 -6.18 -33.10 3.60
CA VAL A 350 -6.10 -34.47 4.13
C VAL A 350 -4.81 -34.62 4.96
N GLY A 351 -4.95 -35.09 6.20
CA GLY A 351 -3.85 -35.23 7.15
C GLY A 351 -3.47 -33.95 7.90
N ALA A 352 -4.28 -32.88 7.85
CA ALA A 352 -4.03 -31.67 8.65
C ALA A 352 -4.06 -31.95 10.17
N THR A 353 -4.92 -32.86 10.62
CA THR A 353 -5.01 -33.33 12.00
C THR A 353 -4.74 -34.83 12.08
N ALA A 354 -4.04 -35.29 13.13
CA ALA A 354 -3.86 -36.72 13.40
C ALA A 354 -5.09 -37.34 14.08
N THR A 355 -5.79 -36.55 14.88
CA THR A 355 -7.00 -36.95 15.60
C THR A 355 -8.15 -35.99 15.27
N PRO A 356 -9.42 -36.40 15.42
CA PRO A 356 -10.54 -35.49 15.31
C PRO A 356 -10.41 -34.32 16.29
N VAL A 357 -10.55 -33.08 15.80
CA VAL A 357 -10.51 -31.86 16.62
C VAL A 357 -11.80 -31.09 16.45
N THR A 358 -12.43 -30.68 17.55
CA THR A 358 -13.58 -29.77 17.51
C THR A 358 -13.08 -28.33 17.51
N ILE A 359 -13.38 -27.62 16.44
CA ILE A 359 -13.04 -26.21 16.25
C ILE A 359 -14.26 -25.37 16.64
N ARG A 360 -14.04 -24.34 17.46
CA ARG A 360 -15.06 -23.32 17.75
C ARG A 360 -14.66 -22.01 17.10
N TYR A 361 -15.63 -21.27 16.58
CA TYR A 361 -15.39 -19.95 16.02
C TYR A 361 -16.28 -18.90 16.68
N ARG A 362 -15.77 -17.69 16.81
CA ARG A 362 -16.52 -16.52 17.30
C ARG A 362 -16.15 -15.28 16.51
N LEU A 363 -17.14 -14.42 16.29
CA LEU A 363 -16.94 -13.11 15.69
C LEU A 363 -17.13 -12.05 16.76
N TRP A 364 -16.10 -11.24 16.96
CA TRP A 364 -16.08 -10.19 17.94
C TRP A 364 -16.30 -8.84 17.26
N LEU A 365 -17.02 -7.97 17.96
CA LEU A 365 -17.01 -6.55 17.64
C LEU A 365 -15.58 -6.03 17.83
N PRO A 366 -15.12 -5.14 16.94
CA PRO A 366 -13.75 -4.64 16.94
C PRO A 366 -13.51 -3.69 18.11
N GLU A 367 -13.28 -4.23 19.30
CA GLU A 367 -12.88 -3.42 20.44
C GLU A 367 -11.42 -2.96 20.28
N PRO A 368 -11.06 -1.71 20.63
CA PRO A 368 -9.69 -1.20 20.44
C PRO A 368 -8.59 -2.03 21.13
N ARG A 369 -8.94 -2.79 22.19
CA ARG A 369 -8.02 -3.70 22.89
C ARG A 369 -7.72 -4.98 22.12
N LEU A 370 -8.62 -5.37 21.22
CA LEU A 370 -8.54 -6.55 20.37
C LEU A 370 -8.09 -6.22 18.94
N VAL A 371 -8.10 -4.94 18.56
CA VAL A 371 -7.72 -4.48 17.23
C VAL A 371 -6.51 -3.55 17.33
N PRO A 372 -5.30 -4.09 17.24
CA PRO A 372 -4.12 -3.25 17.21
C PRO A 372 -3.92 -2.64 15.84
N LEU A 373 -4.00 -1.32 15.77
CA LEU A 373 -3.77 -0.56 14.55
C LEU A 373 -2.53 0.32 14.71
N GLY A 374 -1.67 0.31 13.70
CA GLY A 374 -0.62 1.30 13.53
C GLY A 374 -1.21 2.68 13.17
N PRO A 375 -0.39 3.75 13.19
CA PRO A 375 -0.88 5.13 13.04
C PRO A 375 -1.67 5.41 11.76
N HIS A 376 -1.40 4.68 10.67
CA HIS A 376 -2.04 4.85 9.38
C HIS A 376 -2.81 3.58 8.94
N ASP A 377 -3.05 2.64 9.84
CA ASP A 377 -3.79 1.43 9.54
C ASP A 377 -5.29 1.68 9.52
N SER A 378 -6.03 0.85 8.79
CA SER A 378 -7.50 0.87 8.75
C SER A 378 -8.04 -0.55 8.86
N LEU A 379 -9.07 -0.76 9.67
CA LEU A 379 -9.65 -2.08 9.87
C LEU A 379 -10.64 -2.40 8.75
N LEU A 380 -10.47 -3.54 8.07
CA LEU A 380 -11.29 -3.93 6.91
C LEU A 380 -12.28 -5.07 7.17
N SER A 381 -12.15 -5.79 8.30
CA SER A 381 -13.03 -6.89 8.68
C SER A 381 -13.40 -6.82 10.16
N GLY A 382 -14.39 -7.65 10.57
CA GLY A 382 -14.57 -7.99 11.98
C GLY A 382 -13.40 -8.83 12.52
N VAL A 383 -13.42 -9.10 13.83
CA VAL A 383 -12.38 -9.90 14.49
C VAL A 383 -12.87 -11.34 14.62
N LEU A 384 -12.15 -12.29 14.01
CA LEU A 384 -12.44 -13.71 14.10
C LEU A 384 -11.57 -14.35 15.19
N GLU A 385 -12.19 -15.11 16.09
CA GLU A 385 -11.48 -15.98 17.04
C GLU A 385 -11.75 -17.44 16.65
N LEU A 386 -10.69 -18.24 16.52
CA LEU A 386 -10.73 -19.69 16.30
C LEU A 386 -10.11 -20.41 17.49
N GLN A 387 -10.84 -21.36 18.06
CA GLN A 387 -10.41 -22.17 19.20
C GLN A 387 -10.36 -23.66 18.84
N PRO A 388 -9.46 -24.45 19.44
CA PRO A 388 -8.58 -24.11 20.57
C PRO A 388 -7.38 -23.26 20.14
N HIS A 389 -6.95 -22.32 20.99
CA HIS A 389 -5.76 -21.50 20.72
C HIS A 389 -4.49 -22.35 20.73
N GLY A 390 -3.55 -22.04 19.83
CA GLY A 390 -2.24 -22.68 19.78
C GLY A 390 -2.22 -24.09 19.18
N VAL A 391 -3.34 -24.57 18.62
CA VAL A 391 -3.35 -25.82 17.83
C VAL A 391 -2.50 -25.61 16.58
N ALA A 392 -1.44 -26.40 16.46
CA ALA A 392 -0.62 -26.50 15.25
C ALA A 392 -1.13 -27.66 14.38
N PHE A 393 -1.15 -27.45 13.07
CA PHE A 393 -1.56 -28.46 12.10
C PHE A 393 -0.33 -29.09 11.45
N GLN A 394 -0.43 -30.36 11.07
CA GLN A 394 0.66 -31.05 10.36
C GLN A 394 0.82 -30.58 8.91
N LYS A 395 -0.23 -29.94 8.37
CA LYS A 395 -0.26 -29.33 7.05
C LYS A 395 -0.91 -27.96 7.16
N GLU A 396 -0.52 -27.06 6.27
CA GLU A 396 -1.02 -25.69 6.23
C GLU A 396 -2.53 -25.64 5.99
N VAL A 397 -3.24 -24.95 6.87
CA VAL A 397 -4.69 -24.72 6.77
C VAL A 397 -4.93 -23.40 6.07
N GLY A 398 -5.75 -23.40 5.01
CA GLY A 398 -6.12 -22.17 4.31
C GLY A 398 -7.24 -21.43 5.03
N LEU A 399 -7.15 -20.10 5.10
CA LEU A 399 -8.17 -19.21 5.66
C LEU A 399 -8.49 -18.09 4.68
N TRP A 400 -9.78 -17.88 4.40
CA TRP A 400 -10.31 -16.79 3.59
C TRP A 400 -11.19 -15.89 4.44
N LEU A 401 -10.75 -14.65 4.61
CA LEU A 401 -11.49 -13.62 5.33
C LEU A 401 -12.10 -12.65 4.32
N LEU A 402 -13.42 -12.47 4.39
CA LEU A 402 -14.11 -11.44 3.63
C LEU A 402 -13.74 -10.07 4.19
N PHE A 403 -13.43 -9.11 3.33
CA PHE A 403 -13.08 -7.75 3.75
C PHE A 403 -13.71 -6.68 2.86
N VAL A 404 -13.84 -5.47 3.41
CA VAL A 404 -14.31 -4.30 2.66
C VAL A 404 -13.15 -3.68 1.90
N PRO A 405 -13.22 -3.48 0.57
CA PRO A 405 -12.13 -2.88 -0.17
C PRO A 405 -11.82 -1.47 0.32
N PRO A 406 -10.54 -1.12 0.53
CA PRO A 406 -10.17 0.25 0.81
C PRO A 406 -10.36 1.13 -0.42
N ARG A 407 -10.87 2.35 -0.20
CA ARG A 407 -11.22 3.32 -1.27
C ARG A 407 -10.03 3.78 -2.11
N ALA A 408 -8.87 3.91 -1.48
CA ALA A 408 -7.63 4.29 -2.13
C ALA A 408 -6.56 3.23 -1.83
N ARG A 409 -6.43 2.24 -2.73
CA ARG A 409 -5.33 1.27 -2.68
C ARG A 409 -3.99 1.85 -3.13
N ARG A 410 -3.96 3.12 -3.56
CA ARG A 410 -2.73 3.80 -3.97
C ARG A 410 -1.78 3.88 -2.77
N CYS A 411 -0.85 2.92 -2.68
CA CYS A 411 0.18 2.75 -1.63
C CYS A 411 -0.28 2.11 -0.32
N ARG A 412 -1.35 1.31 -0.37
CA ARG A 412 -1.76 0.49 0.76
C ARG A 412 -1.81 -0.98 0.36
N GLU A 413 -1.39 -1.85 1.26
CA GLU A 413 -1.55 -3.30 1.16
C GLU A 413 -2.62 -3.78 2.14
N VAL A 414 -3.14 -4.97 1.88
CA VAL A 414 -4.11 -5.66 2.75
C VAL A 414 -3.43 -6.87 3.34
N VAL A 415 -3.42 -6.96 4.67
CA VAL A 415 -2.77 -8.04 5.42
C VAL A 415 -3.73 -8.65 6.42
N VAL A 416 -3.64 -9.97 6.61
CA VAL A 416 -4.26 -10.66 7.72
C VAL A 416 -3.32 -10.61 8.92
N ARG A 417 -3.81 -10.11 10.05
CA ARG A 417 -3.08 -10.14 11.32
C ARG A 417 -3.52 -11.32 12.17
N THR A 418 -2.55 -11.94 12.81
CA THR A 418 -2.78 -13.00 13.80
C THR A 418 -2.16 -12.65 15.15
N LEU A 419 -2.68 -13.25 16.22
CA LEU A 419 -2.10 -13.19 17.57
C LEU A 419 -1.32 -14.47 17.86
N SER A 420 -0.01 -14.36 18.11
CA SER A 420 0.90 -15.45 18.52
C SER A 420 1.68 -15.04 19.77
N ASP A 421 1.70 -15.87 20.81
CA ASP A 421 2.51 -15.63 22.02
C ASP A 421 2.33 -14.23 22.64
N ASN A 422 1.06 -13.78 22.75
CA ASN A 422 0.67 -12.44 23.21
C ASN A 422 1.19 -11.25 22.36
N SER A 423 1.73 -11.50 21.17
CA SER A 423 2.15 -10.50 20.20
C SER A 423 1.38 -10.64 18.88
N TRP A 424 1.02 -9.53 18.24
CA TRP A 424 0.40 -9.62 16.93
C TRP A 424 1.46 -9.58 15.83
N SER A 425 1.22 -10.33 14.76
CA SER A 425 2.05 -10.40 13.57
C SER A 425 1.19 -10.39 12.32
N ASP A 426 1.77 -10.01 11.19
CA ASP A 426 1.09 -10.06 9.89
C ASP A 426 1.44 -11.38 9.19
N LEU A 427 0.42 -12.02 8.60
CA LEU A 427 0.56 -13.22 7.78
C LEU A 427 0.77 -12.86 6.31
N GLU A 428 1.45 -13.73 5.59
CA GLU A 428 1.47 -13.66 4.12
C GLU A 428 0.04 -13.78 3.60
N THR A 429 -0.37 -12.77 2.82
CA THR A 429 -1.76 -12.56 2.44
C THR A 429 -1.88 -12.41 0.93
N HIS A 430 -2.69 -13.24 0.31
CA HIS A 430 -3.06 -13.16 -1.10
C HIS A 430 -4.49 -12.66 -1.23
N LEU A 431 -4.76 -11.82 -2.24
CA LEU A 431 -6.07 -11.24 -2.44
C LEU A 431 -6.77 -11.92 -3.62
N GLU A 432 -8.03 -12.30 -3.41
CA GLU A 432 -8.85 -12.97 -4.40
C GLU A 432 -10.18 -12.22 -4.58
N GLU A 433 -10.68 -12.18 -5.82
CA GLU A 433 -11.98 -11.60 -6.16
C GLU A 433 -12.92 -12.70 -6.68
N GLU A 434 -14.14 -12.72 -6.14
CA GLU A 434 -15.19 -13.65 -6.53
C GLU A 434 -16.44 -12.86 -6.94
N ALA A 435 -16.97 -13.16 -8.13
CA ALA A 435 -18.16 -12.48 -8.65
C ALA A 435 -19.42 -12.86 -7.84
N PRO A 436 -20.33 -11.90 -7.52
CA PRO A 436 -20.22 -10.46 -7.76
C PRO A 436 -19.52 -9.73 -6.59
N LYS A 437 -18.33 -9.17 -6.85
CA LYS A 437 -17.60 -8.19 -6.00
C LYS A 437 -17.29 -8.60 -4.54
N ARG A 438 -17.15 -9.89 -4.24
CA ARG A 438 -16.63 -10.34 -2.94
C ARG A 438 -15.12 -10.38 -2.98
N LEU A 439 -14.48 -9.75 -2.01
CA LEU A 439 -13.03 -9.69 -1.90
C LEU A 439 -12.57 -10.46 -0.68
N TRP A 440 -11.61 -11.37 -0.92
CA TRP A 440 -11.11 -12.31 0.07
C TRP A 440 -9.64 -12.06 0.32
N ALA A 441 -9.27 -12.05 1.61
CA ALA A 441 -7.89 -12.14 2.05
C ALA A 441 -7.61 -13.61 2.38
N ARG A 442 -6.84 -14.27 1.53
CA ARG A 442 -6.40 -15.65 1.70
C ARG A 442 -5.05 -15.67 2.41
N CYS A 443 -4.92 -16.48 3.45
CA CYS A 443 -3.65 -16.73 4.13
C CYS A 443 -3.56 -18.19 4.56
N GLN A 444 -2.35 -18.63 4.86
CA GLN A 444 -2.11 -19.90 5.53
C GLN A 444 -2.05 -19.65 7.04
N VAL A 445 -2.68 -20.55 7.79
CA VAL A 445 -2.82 -20.42 9.24
C VAL A 445 -1.81 -21.33 9.94
N PRO A 446 -0.75 -20.79 10.55
CA PRO A 446 0.24 -21.58 11.28
C PRO A 446 -0.33 -22.14 12.61
N HIS A 447 -1.26 -21.42 13.24
CA HIS A 447 -1.90 -21.79 14.49
C HIS A 447 -3.26 -21.11 14.62
N PHE A 448 -4.15 -21.67 15.44
CA PHE A 448 -5.43 -21.02 15.74
C PHE A 448 -5.33 -19.98 16.85
N SER A 449 -5.93 -18.83 16.59
CA SER A 449 -5.94 -17.67 17.49
C SER A 449 -6.98 -16.65 17.02
N TRP A 450 -6.58 -15.38 16.92
CA TRP A 450 -7.38 -14.23 16.53
C TRP A 450 -6.94 -13.77 15.16
N PHE A 451 -7.88 -13.44 14.28
CA PHE A 451 -7.61 -13.00 12.92
C PHE A 451 -8.43 -11.76 12.57
N LEU A 452 -7.80 -10.81 11.88
CA LEU A 452 -8.46 -9.63 11.36
C LEU A 452 -7.72 -9.10 10.14
N VAL A 453 -8.45 -8.45 9.23
CA VAL A 453 -7.90 -7.90 7.99
C VAL A 453 -7.66 -6.41 8.15
N VAL A 454 -6.43 -5.97 7.89
CA VAL A 454 -6.01 -4.56 8.02
C VAL A 454 -5.52 -4.03 6.68
N SER A 455 -5.89 -2.80 6.35
CA SER A 455 -5.21 -2.00 5.34
C SER A 455 -4.09 -1.20 6.00
N ARG A 456 -2.87 -1.31 5.51
CA ARG A 456 -1.72 -0.53 5.99
C ARG A 456 -0.92 0.06 4.82
N PRO A 457 -0.06 1.06 5.04
CA PRO A 457 0.90 1.48 4.03
C PRO A 457 1.71 0.29 3.52
N VAL A 458 1.97 0.24 2.21
CA VAL A 458 2.77 -0.83 1.61
C VAL A 458 4.12 -0.97 2.33
N SER A 459 4.48 -2.21 2.65
CA SER A 459 5.63 -2.52 3.48
C SER A 459 6.65 -3.34 2.70
N ASP A 460 7.57 -2.67 2.04
CA ASP A 460 8.66 -3.30 1.30
C ASP A 460 9.75 -3.77 2.29
N SER A 461 10.25 -5.00 2.15
CA SER A 461 11.33 -5.51 3.02
C SER A 461 12.34 -6.33 2.24
N CYS A 462 13.59 -6.29 2.68
CA CYS A 462 14.66 -7.11 2.14
C CYS A 462 15.64 -7.54 3.24
N LEU A 463 16.37 -8.62 3.00
CA LEU A 463 17.55 -8.96 3.79
C LEU A 463 18.73 -8.16 3.22
N VAL A 464 19.34 -7.31 4.03
CA VAL A 464 20.53 -6.51 3.70
C VAL A 464 21.76 -7.31 4.10
N PRO A 465 22.50 -7.89 3.16
CA PRO A 465 23.71 -8.64 3.49
C PRO A 465 24.91 -7.66 3.64
N PRO A 466 26.03 -8.12 4.22
CA PRO A 466 27.22 -7.29 4.41
C PRO A 466 27.74 -6.61 3.13
N GLU A 467 27.46 -7.17 1.96
CA GLU A 467 27.92 -6.68 0.65
C GLU A 467 27.03 -5.59 0.07
N GLY A 468 25.97 -5.20 0.77
CA GLY A 468 25.07 -4.15 0.34
C GLY A 468 23.97 -4.62 -0.61
N THR A 469 22.96 -3.77 -0.78
CA THR A 469 21.76 -4.04 -1.57
C THR A 469 20.99 -2.75 -1.84
N LEU A 470 19.93 -2.84 -2.63
CA LEU A 470 18.99 -1.76 -2.90
C LEU A 470 17.58 -2.19 -2.48
N LEU A 471 16.91 -1.33 -1.71
CA LEU A 471 15.51 -1.49 -1.35
C LEU A 471 14.69 -0.41 -2.06
N CYS A 472 13.80 -0.82 -2.98
CA CYS A 472 12.93 0.07 -3.74
C CYS A 472 11.49 0.01 -3.21
N SER A 473 10.76 1.13 -3.21
CA SER A 473 9.36 1.09 -2.79
C SER A 473 8.43 0.71 -3.93
N SER A 474 7.60 -0.32 -3.72
CA SER A 474 6.52 -0.67 -4.64
C SER A 474 5.31 0.29 -4.51
N GLY A 475 5.17 0.97 -3.37
CA GLY A 475 4.17 2.03 -3.16
C GLY A 475 4.54 3.36 -3.83
N HIS A 476 5.82 3.71 -3.86
CA HIS A 476 6.29 4.95 -4.47
C HIS A 476 7.67 4.78 -5.16
N PRO A 477 7.74 4.64 -6.49
CA PRO A 477 8.97 4.26 -7.20
C PRO A 477 10.12 5.29 -7.10
N GLY A 478 9.81 6.52 -6.70
CA GLY A 478 10.82 7.55 -6.40
C GLY A 478 11.55 7.39 -5.06
N VAL A 479 11.09 6.49 -4.17
CA VAL A 479 11.66 6.25 -2.85
C VAL A 479 12.52 4.99 -2.86
N LYS A 480 13.79 5.14 -2.50
CA LYS A 480 14.78 4.04 -2.51
C LYS A 480 15.77 4.17 -1.36
N VAL A 481 16.30 3.04 -0.90
CA VAL A 481 17.38 2.99 0.11
C VAL A 481 18.51 2.11 -0.41
N THR A 482 19.70 2.68 -0.55
CA THR A 482 20.90 1.99 -1.07
C THR A 482 21.87 1.73 0.08
N PHE A 483 22.17 0.46 0.32
CA PHE A 483 23.15 0.01 1.32
C PHE A 483 24.47 -0.27 0.61
N PRO A 484 25.55 0.47 0.92
CA PRO A 484 26.85 0.18 0.33
C PRO A 484 27.47 -1.10 0.91
N PRO A 485 28.43 -1.73 0.21
CA PRO A 485 29.20 -2.83 0.75
C PRO A 485 29.94 -2.43 2.04
N GLY A 486 29.86 -3.29 3.04
CA GLY A 486 30.39 -3.09 4.39
C GLY A 486 29.49 -2.24 5.29
N ALA A 487 28.21 -2.03 4.95
CA ALA A 487 27.28 -1.29 5.82
C ALA A 487 26.83 -2.09 7.06
N THR A 488 26.83 -3.42 6.98
CA THR A 488 26.51 -4.34 8.08
C THR A 488 27.56 -5.45 8.16
N GLU A 489 27.83 -5.98 9.36
CA GLU A 489 28.71 -7.17 9.53
C GLU A 489 27.94 -8.48 9.32
N GLU A 490 26.71 -8.51 9.81
CA GLU A 490 25.79 -9.63 9.64
C GLU A 490 24.59 -9.20 8.78
N PRO A 491 23.91 -10.14 8.09
CA PRO A 491 22.68 -9.84 7.36
C PRO A 491 21.59 -9.25 8.27
N ARG A 492 20.99 -8.13 7.86
CA ARG A 492 19.94 -7.45 8.63
C ARG A 492 18.66 -7.37 7.81
N HIS A 493 17.53 -7.74 8.41
CA HIS A 493 16.24 -7.47 7.81
C HIS A 493 15.94 -5.98 7.90
N VAL A 494 15.75 -5.34 6.74
CA VAL A 494 15.32 -3.95 6.65
C VAL A 494 13.93 -3.88 6.06
N ARG A 495 13.09 -3.03 6.66
CA ARG A 495 11.73 -2.78 6.22
C ARG A 495 11.52 -1.29 6.01
N MET A 496 10.81 -0.98 4.93
CA MET A 496 10.46 0.35 4.48
C MET A 496 8.95 0.46 4.29
N GLN A 497 8.37 1.56 4.76
CA GLN A 497 6.98 1.91 4.46
C GLN A 497 6.91 3.35 3.97
N VAL A 498 6.03 3.61 2.99
CA VAL A 498 5.86 4.94 2.42
C VAL A 498 4.40 5.38 2.53
N VAL A 499 4.19 6.51 3.21
CA VAL A 499 2.87 7.13 3.35
C VAL A 499 2.81 8.35 2.45
N ARG A 500 1.88 8.36 1.49
CA ARG A 500 1.65 9.53 0.65
C ARG A 500 0.96 10.64 1.44
N VAL A 501 1.31 11.87 1.07
CA VAL A 501 0.73 13.10 1.61
C VAL A 501 -0.06 13.77 0.49
N GLY A 502 -1.32 14.13 0.74
CA GLY A 502 -2.16 14.80 -0.25
C GLY A 502 -1.65 16.22 -0.53
N SER A 503 -1.63 16.63 -1.80
CA SER A 503 -1.09 17.94 -2.22
C SER A 503 -1.90 19.15 -1.76
N ARG A 504 -3.17 18.97 -1.34
CA ARG A 504 -4.07 20.06 -0.93
C ARG A 504 -4.13 20.30 0.57
N GLU A 505 -3.79 19.30 1.39
CA GLU A 505 -3.96 19.38 2.85
C GLU A 505 -2.90 20.25 3.50
N LEU A 506 -1.68 20.23 2.95
CA LEU A 506 -0.53 20.92 3.50
C LEU A 506 -0.57 22.44 3.24
N PRO A 507 -0.85 22.93 2.01
CA PRO A 507 -1.04 24.36 1.76
C PRO A 507 -2.13 24.97 2.64
N ALA A 508 -3.27 24.27 2.79
CA ALA A 508 -4.40 24.71 3.60
C ALA A 508 -4.06 24.77 5.11
N LEU A 509 -3.19 23.88 5.59
CA LEU A 509 -2.74 23.89 6.99
C LEU A 509 -1.77 25.04 7.27
N LEU A 510 -0.92 25.37 6.29
CA LEU A 510 0.17 26.35 6.44
C LEU A 510 -0.22 27.77 6.03
N GLY A 511 -1.32 27.92 5.28
CA GLY A 511 -1.67 29.17 4.63
C GLY A 511 -0.68 29.58 3.53
N GLU A 512 0.09 28.62 3.00
CA GLU A 512 1.14 28.84 2.01
C GLU A 512 0.86 28.01 0.76
N PRO A 513 0.54 28.65 -0.39
CA PRO A 513 0.19 27.92 -1.60
C PRO A 513 1.35 27.10 -2.16
N GLU A 514 2.58 27.52 -1.90
CA GLU A 514 3.80 26.85 -2.38
C GLU A 514 4.30 25.75 -1.43
N ALA A 515 3.70 25.61 -0.24
CA ALA A 515 4.20 24.66 0.74
C ALA A 515 3.84 23.23 0.36
N ALA A 516 4.85 22.37 0.31
CA ALA A 516 4.71 21.01 -0.16
C ALA A 516 5.58 20.06 0.67
N ALA A 517 5.19 18.79 0.71
CA ALA A 517 6.01 17.75 1.33
C ALA A 517 6.11 16.51 0.46
N SER A 518 7.24 15.81 0.58
CA SER A 518 7.44 14.50 -0.01
C SER A 518 6.51 13.46 0.66
N PRO A 519 6.42 12.24 0.11
CA PRO A 519 5.92 11.11 0.87
C PRO A 519 6.72 10.96 2.18
N LEU A 520 6.02 10.54 3.22
CA LEU A 520 6.57 10.25 4.53
C LEU A 520 7.16 8.84 4.53
N LEU A 521 8.45 8.73 4.84
CA LEU A 521 9.21 7.49 4.80
C LEU A 521 9.44 6.94 6.21
N TYR A 522 9.15 5.66 6.38
CA TYR A 522 9.42 4.87 7.58
C TYR A 522 10.49 3.83 7.27
N LEU A 523 11.47 3.70 8.16
CA LEU A 523 12.53 2.69 8.03
C LEU A 523 12.67 1.91 9.34
N SER A 524 12.99 0.62 9.23
CA SER A 524 13.28 -0.27 10.36
C SER A 524 14.41 -1.21 9.97
N GLN A 525 15.14 -1.69 10.97
CA GLN A 525 16.08 -2.78 10.78
C GLN A 525 16.09 -3.75 11.97
N SER A 526 16.49 -4.99 11.73
CA SER A 526 16.93 -5.92 12.77
C SER A 526 18.41 -5.70 13.12
N GLY A 527 18.82 -6.03 14.34
CA GLY A 527 20.21 -5.92 14.79
C GLY A 527 20.59 -4.52 15.31
N PRO A 528 21.90 -4.20 15.37
CA PRO A 528 22.40 -2.95 15.93
C PRO A 528 21.82 -1.70 15.24
N PRO A 529 21.64 -0.58 15.97
CA PRO A 529 20.99 0.63 15.43
C PRO A 529 21.84 1.39 14.41
N SER A 530 23.17 1.22 14.43
CA SER A 530 24.11 1.87 13.52
C SER A 530 24.55 0.94 12.38
N PHE A 531 24.82 1.56 11.24
CA PHE A 531 25.53 0.99 10.12
C PHE A 531 27.02 1.32 10.24
N LEU A 532 27.86 0.40 9.76
CA LEU A 532 29.31 0.62 9.68
C LEU A 532 29.70 1.63 8.59
N ARG A 533 28.83 1.79 7.59
CA ARG A 533 28.98 2.77 6.50
C ARG A 533 27.68 3.53 6.24
N PRO A 534 27.75 4.79 5.75
CA PRO A 534 26.56 5.57 5.49
C PRO A 534 25.66 4.95 4.41
N VAL A 535 24.39 4.75 4.73
CA VAL A 535 23.34 4.27 3.83
C VAL A 535 22.71 5.44 3.11
N THR A 536 22.49 5.35 1.80
CA THR A 536 21.89 6.43 1.01
C THR A 536 20.38 6.28 0.94
N VAL A 537 19.64 7.29 1.39
CA VAL A 537 18.18 7.38 1.27
C VAL A 537 17.84 8.35 0.14
N GLN A 538 16.95 7.94 -0.76
CA GLN A 538 16.41 8.76 -1.83
C GLN A 538 14.94 9.02 -1.60
N LEU A 539 14.55 10.30 -1.55
CA LEU A 539 13.17 10.76 -1.51
C LEU A 539 12.85 11.60 -2.75
N PRO A 540 11.65 11.49 -3.34
CA PRO A 540 11.21 12.42 -4.36
C PRO A 540 11.10 13.83 -3.74
N LEU A 541 11.43 14.84 -4.55
CA LEU A 541 11.12 16.21 -4.17
C LEU A 541 9.60 16.39 -4.04
N PRO A 542 9.12 17.30 -3.18
CA PRO A 542 7.70 17.57 -3.07
C PRO A 542 7.08 17.92 -4.43
N PRO A 543 5.79 17.60 -4.65
CA PRO A 543 5.12 17.89 -5.92
C PRO A 543 5.26 19.37 -6.29
N GLY A 544 5.68 19.64 -7.53
CA GLY A 544 5.91 21.00 -8.02
C GLY A 544 7.35 21.52 -7.86
N LEU A 545 8.25 20.80 -7.19
CA LEU A 545 9.63 21.26 -6.94
C LEU A 545 10.70 20.46 -7.70
N THR A 546 11.83 21.12 -7.97
CA THR A 546 12.95 20.55 -8.72
C THR A 546 14.27 21.00 -8.15
N GLY A 547 15.30 20.15 -8.16
CA GLY A 547 16.62 20.50 -7.64
C GLY A 547 17.32 21.64 -8.37
N LEU A 548 16.81 22.05 -9.54
CA LEU A 548 17.35 23.15 -10.35
C LEU A 548 16.68 24.51 -10.07
N SER A 549 15.46 24.49 -9.54
CA SER A 549 14.62 25.68 -9.35
C SER A 549 14.23 25.94 -7.89
N LEU A 550 14.60 25.04 -6.97
CA LEU A 550 14.23 25.17 -5.56
C LEU A 550 15.23 26.07 -4.83
N ASP A 551 14.71 26.94 -3.98
CA ASP A 551 15.49 27.63 -2.96
C ASP A 551 15.82 26.63 -1.84
N ARG A 552 17.10 26.36 -1.64
CA ARG A 552 17.57 25.41 -0.62
C ARG A 552 17.28 25.89 0.80
N SER A 553 17.11 27.19 1.00
CA SER A 553 16.82 27.77 2.32
C SER A 553 15.41 27.42 2.83
N HIS A 554 14.50 27.07 1.92
CA HIS A 554 13.13 26.66 2.23
C HIS A 554 12.98 25.13 2.36
N LEU A 555 14.04 24.37 2.13
CA LEU A 555 14.01 22.91 2.15
C LEU A 555 14.36 22.40 3.55
N HIS A 556 13.48 21.59 4.13
CA HIS A 556 13.63 21.04 5.47
C HIS A 556 13.53 19.52 5.44
N LEU A 557 14.62 18.81 5.75
CA LEU A 557 14.60 17.37 6.01
C LEU A 557 14.28 17.14 7.49
N LEU A 558 13.04 16.72 7.75
CA LEU A 558 12.59 16.43 9.09
C LEU A 558 12.80 14.96 9.43
N TYR A 559 13.17 14.73 10.67
CA TYR A 559 13.32 13.42 11.26
C TYR A 559 12.54 13.32 12.56
N ARG A 560 11.90 12.17 12.78
CA ARG A 560 11.22 11.90 14.05
C ARG A 560 11.75 10.62 14.68
N ALA A 561 12.49 10.78 15.76
CA ALA A 561 12.96 9.69 16.59
C ALA A 561 11.78 8.98 17.26
N PRO A 562 11.82 7.66 17.38
CA PRO A 562 10.92 6.93 18.27
C PRO A 562 11.51 6.85 19.70
N PRO A 563 10.73 7.08 20.78
CA PRO A 563 9.31 7.44 20.89
C PRO A 563 9.04 8.96 20.91
N ALA A 564 9.97 9.78 20.43
CA ALA A 564 9.90 11.23 20.56
C ALA A 564 8.59 11.82 19.99
N ALA A 565 8.05 12.80 20.72
CA ALA A 565 6.84 13.51 20.35
C ALA A 565 7.10 14.61 19.30
N THR A 566 8.36 14.97 19.05
CA THR A 566 8.77 16.11 18.22
C THR A 566 9.36 15.67 16.88
N TRP A 567 9.22 16.53 15.88
CA TRP A 567 9.91 16.45 14.60
C TRP A 567 11.12 17.38 14.67
N ASP A 568 12.30 16.83 14.46
CA ASP A 568 13.56 17.56 14.49
C ASP A 568 13.98 17.86 13.04
N ASP A 569 14.44 19.08 12.81
CA ASP A 569 15.00 19.47 11.53
C ASP A 569 16.49 19.06 11.48
N ILE A 570 16.82 18.10 10.61
CA ILE A 570 18.17 17.57 10.43
C ILE A 570 18.85 18.09 9.17
N THR A 571 18.28 19.12 8.52
CA THR A 571 18.81 19.69 7.26
C THR A 571 20.26 20.12 7.36
N ALA A 572 20.65 20.76 8.46
CA ALA A 572 22.03 21.19 8.69
C ALA A 572 22.98 20.03 9.08
N GLN A 573 22.43 18.88 9.48
CA GLN A 573 23.20 17.73 9.97
C GLN A 573 23.50 16.72 8.87
N VAL A 574 22.87 16.84 7.71
CA VAL A 574 23.00 15.89 6.60
C VAL A 574 23.27 16.62 5.29
N ALA A 575 24.25 16.15 4.54
CA ALA A 575 24.48 16.62 3.17
C ALA A 575 23.32 16.15 2.26
N LEU A 576 22.52 17.11 1.80
CA LEU A 576 21.43 16.89 0.85
C LEU A 576 21.93 17.05 -0.58
N GLU A 577 22.07 15.94 -1.28
CA GLU A 577 22.34 15.91 -2.71
C GLU A 577 21.02 16.01 -3.49
N LEU A 578 20.81 17.12 -4.17
CA LEU A 578 19.60 17.36 -4.94
C LEU A 578 19.85 17.02 -6.40
N THR A 579 19.13 16.02 -6.89
CA THR A 579 18.97 15.79 -8.31
C THR A 579 17.78 16.61 -8.82
N HIS A 580 17.55 16.57 -10.13
CA HIS A 580 16.40 17.22 -10.74
C HIS A 580 15.04 16.69 -10.21
N LEU A 581 14.94 15.47 -9.66
CA LEU A 581 13.67 14.88 -9.18
C LEU A 581 13.69 14.40 -7.72
N TYR A 582 14.87 14.23 -7.13
CA TYR A 582 15.04 13.56 -5.86
C TYR A 582 16.01 14.30 -4.97
N ALA A 583 15.74 14.28 -3.66
CA ALA A 583 16.74 14.52 -2.64
C ALA A 583 17.36 13.19 -2.21
N ARG A 584 18.68 13.14 -2.20
CA ARG A 584 19.47 12.02 -1.70
C ARG A 584 20.25 12.49 -0.49
N PHE A 585 20.30 11.66 0.54
CA PHE A 585 21.03 11.97 1.76
C PHE A 585 21.54 10.68 2.39
N GLN A 586 22.64 10.78 3.13
CA GLN A 586 23.28 9.63 3.75
C GLN A 586 22.99 9.57 5.25
N VAL A 587 22.74 8.38 5.78
CA VAL A 587 22.48 8.14 7.20
C VAL A 587 23.32 6.99 7.72
N THR A 588 23.92 7.14 8.90
CA THR A 588 24.71 6.08 9.56
C THR A 588 23.87 5.24 10.53
N ARG A 589 22.60 5.60 10.71
CA ARG A 589 21.61 4.92 11.55
C ARG A 589 20.22 5.34 11.09
N PHE A 590 19.25 4.45 11.19
CA PHE A 590 17.85 4.86 10.99
C PHE A 590 17.33 5.63 12.20
N SER A 591 17.81 5.34 13.41
CA SER A 591 17.44 6.06 14.63
C SER A 591 18.51 7.07 15.06
N TRP A 592 18.26 8.38 14.95
CA TRP A 592 19.08 9.40 15.57
C TRP A 592 18.78 9.51 17.07
N SER A 593 19.77 9.24 17.91
CA SER A 593 19.76 9.65 19.32
C SER A 593 20.64 10.89 19.44
N VAL A 594 20.05 12.04 19.73
CA VAL A 594 20.80 13.19 20.25
C VAL A 594 20.87 13.00 21.76
N THR A 595 22.09 12.88 22.30
CA THR A 595 22.48 12.69 23.71
C THR A 595 22.07 11.38 24.41
N PRO A 596 23.00 10.71 25.13
CA PRO A 596 22.63 9.67 26.08
C PRO A 596 21.86 10.35 27.25
N PRO A 597 20.71 9.83 27.69
CA PRO A 597 20.14 10.28 28.95
C PRO A 597 21.13 9.93 30.07
N SER A 598 21.48 10.93 30.88
CA SER A 598 22.12 10.69 32.16
C SER A 598 21.33 9.62 32.92
N ALA A 599 22.06 8.65 33.47
CA ALA A 599 21.49 7.51 34.18
C ALA A 599 20.86 7.96 35.51
N SER A 600 19.66 8.55 35.49
CA SER A 600 18.87 8.76 36.73
C SER A 600 17.37 8.99 36.57
N SER A 601 16.73 8.80 35.40
CA SER A 601 15.27 8.97 35.30
C SER A 601 14.58 8.14 34.20
N VAL A 602 14.62 6.82 34.32
CA VAL A 602 13.65 5.96 33.63
C VAL A 602 12.57 5.56 34.65
N PRO A 603 11.32 6.04 34.54
CA PRO A 603 10.23 5.51 35.36
C PRO A 603 9.95 4.07 34.93
N ARG A 604 9.96 3.14 35.90
CA ARG A 604 9.57 1.73 35.68
C ARG A 604 8.17 1.68 35.05
N PRO A 605 7.94 0.86 34.01
CA PRO A 605 6.61 0.70 33.44
C PRO A 605 5.69 0.03 34.47
N ARG A 606 4.48 0.58 34.63
CA ARG A 606 3.41 -0.04 35.43
C ARG A 606 2.99 -1.37 34.78
N PRO A 607 2.82 -2.46 35.53
CA PRO A 607 2.36 -3.73 34.98
C PRO A 607 0.90 -3.57 34.49
N GLY A 608 0.65 -3.84 33.20
CA GLY A 608 -0.72 -3.90 32.65
C GLY A 608 -0.96 -3.27 31.27
N LEU A 609 0.00 -2.52 30.69
CA LEU A 609 -0.12 -2.00 29.33
C LEU A 609 0.55 -2.94 28.32
N ARG A 610 -0.26 -3.57 27.46
CA ARG A 610 0.19 -4.30 26.26
C ARG A 610 1.04 -3.38 25.39
N THR A 611 2.17 -3.87 24.91
CA THR A 611 3.11 -3.14 24.04
C THR A 611 2.43 -2.67 22.75
N PRO A 612 2.61 -1.40 22.33
CA PRO A 612 2.12 -0.92 21.04
C PRO A 612 2.78 -1.71 19.90
N LEU A 613 1.99 -2.01 18.87
CA LEU A 613 2.32 -3.02 17.86
C LEU A 613 3.15 -2.56 16.69
N THR A 614 3.32 -1.26 16.54
CA THR A 614 4.42 -0.75 15.73
C THR A 614 5.58 -0.47 16.69
N PRO A 615 6.72 -1.18 16.60
CA PRO A 615 7.97 -0.57 17.06
C PRO A 615 7.98 0.79 16.40
N SER A 616 7.98 1.85 17.19
CA SER A 616 7.88 3.19 16.69
C SER A 616 9.04 3.36 15.71
N LEU A 617 8.74 3.44 14.41
CA LEU A 617 9.76 3.42 13.37
C LEU A 617 10.31 4.84 13.19
N PRO A 618 11.62 5.01 12.98
CA PRO A 618 12.16 6.31 12.59
C PRO A 618 11.54 6.78 11.28
N ARG A 619 11.33 8.09 11.19
CA ARG A 619 10.56 8.72 10.12
C ARG A 619 11.35 9.83 9.47
N TYR A 620 11.35 9.89 8.15
CA TYR A 620 11.95 10.96 7.36
C TYR A 620 10.88 11.64 6.52
N TRP A 621 10.90 12.96 6.50
CA TRP A 621 9.92 13.75 5.77
C TRP A 621 10.57 15.00 5.20
N LEU A 622 10.59 15.12 3.86
CA LEU A 622 11.15 16.29 3.19
C LEU A 622 10.07 17.33 2.97
N TRP A 623 10.31 18.55 3.43
CA TRP A 623 9.39 19.68 3.38
C TRP A 623 9.98 20.83 2.58
N TYR A 624 9.10 21.62 1.99
CA TYR A 624 9.42 22.89 1.39
C TYR A 624 8.42 23.95 1.88
N THR A 625 8.92 24.97 2.57
CA THR A 625 8.09 26.03 3.18
C THR A 625 8.98 27.24 3.50
N THR A 626 8.39 28.43 3.58
CA THR A 626 9.10 29.63 4.04
C THR A 626 9.05 29.80 5.56
N LYS A 627 8.32 28.92 6.27
CA LYS A 627 8.24 28.93 7.73
C LYS A 627 9.53 28.38 8.34
N SER A 628 10.10 29.12 9.28
CA SER A 628 11.30 28.72 10.03
C SER A 628 11.04 27.61 11.07
N CYS A 629 9.82 27.53 11.63
CA CYS A 629 9.46 26.57 12.69
C CYS A 629 8.64 25.39 12.14
N VAL A 630 9.29 24.45 11.45
CA VAL A 630 8.59 23.38 10.72
C VAL A 630 8.15 22.21 11.63
N GLY A 631 8.93 21.86 12.67
CA GLY A 631 8.65 20.65 13.47
C GLY A 631 7.26 20.62 14.13
N GLY A 632 6.79 21.75 14.65
CA GLY A 632 5.44 21.88 15.22
C GLY A 632 4.32 21.76 14.18
N LEU A 633 4.58 22.23 12.95
CA LEU A 633 3.66 22.16 11.81
C LEU A 633 3.60 20.74 11.26
N ALA A 634 4.75 20.07 11.17
CA ALA A 634 4.85 18.66 10.77
C ALA A 634 4.09 17.74 11.74
N ARG A 635 4.11 18.04 13.05
CA ARG A 635 3.27 17.31 14.02
C ARG A 635 1.78 17.46 13.70
N LYS A 636 1.30 18.68 13.48
CA LYS A 636 -0.12 18.95 13.13
C LYS A 636 -0.51 18.28 11.81
N ALA A 637 0.36 18.34 10.80
CA ALA A 637 0.15 17.68 9.52
C ALA A 637 0.08 16.15 9.69
N TRP A 638 1.01 15.58 10.46
CA TRP A 638 1.02 14.15 10.75
C TRP A 638 -0.23 13.67 11.50
N GLU A 639 -0.74 14.45 12.46
CA GLU A 639 -2.00 14.17 13.16
C GLU A 639 -3.18 14.22 12.19
N ARG A 640 -3.25 15.24 11.32
CA ARG A 640 -4.31 15.36 10.30
C ARG A 640 -4.34 14.22 9.29
N LEU A 641 -3.19 13.69 8.88
CA LEU A 641 -3.11 12.53 7.99
C LEU A 641 -3.76 11.25 8.57
N ARG A 642 -4.10 11.26 9.86
CA ARG A 642 -4.70 10.13 10.59
C ARG A 642 -6.15 10.39 10.98
N LEU A 643 -6.62 11.62 10.85
CA LEU A 643 -7.96 12.03 11.27
C LEU A 643 -8.98 11.75 10.18
N HIS A 644 -10.12 11.23 10.60
CA HIS A 644 -11.30 11.08 9.76
C HIS A 644 -12.33 12.14 10.14
N ARG A 645 -12.80 12.86 9.13
CA ARG A 645 -13.96 13.75 9.25
C ARG A 645 -15.23 12.93 9.15
N VAL A 646 -15.99 12.90 10.24
CA VAL A 646 -17.17 12.06 10.39
C VAL A 646 -18.39 12.90 10.75
N ASN A 647 -19.56 12.39 10.40
CA ASN A 647 -20.84 12.90 10.84
C ASN A 647 -21.62 11.78 11.51
N LEU A 648 -22.41 12.14 12.51
CA LEU A 648 -23.43 11.28 13.07
C LEU A 648 -24.76 11.59 12.40
N ILE A 649 -25.47 10.54 12.03
CA ILE A 649 -26.86 10.63 11.58
C ILE A 649 -27.76 9.87 12.55
N ALA A 650 -28.89 10.50 12.89
CA ALA A 650 -29.99 9.86 13.60
C ALA A 650 -31.15 9.63 12.64
N LEU A 651 -31.65 8.41 12.58
CA LEU A 651 -32.71 8.00 11.67
C LEU A 651 -33.75 7.18 12.44
N GLN A 652 -34.95 7.71 12.58
CA GLN A 652 -36.08 7.03 13.20
C GLN A 652 -36.74 6.05 12.23
N ARG A 653 -37.01 4.82 12.66
CA ARG A 653 -37.59 3.80 11.79
C ARG A 653 -39.06 4.11 11.50
N ARG A 654 -39.48 4.05 10.24
CA ARG A 654 -40.88 4.36 9.85
C ARG A 654 -41.91 3.39 10.42
N ARG A 655 -41.54 2.11 10.54
CA ARG A 655 -42.44 1.03 11.01
C ARG A 655 -42.48 0.88 12.53
N ASP A 656 -41.48 1.37 13.24
CA ASP A 656 -41.41 1.38 14.71
C ASP A 656 -40.75 2.69 15.16
N PRO A 657 -41.52 3.76 15.40
CA PRO A 657 -40.97 5.08 15.71
C PRO A 657 -40.21 5.13 17.05
N GLU A 658 -40.37 4.13 17.91
CA GLU A 658 -39.60 4.00 19.14
C GLU A 658 -38.16 3.50 18.88
N GLN A 659 -37.85 3.05 17.66
CA GLN A 659 -36.50 2.64 17.27
C GLN A 659 -35.81 3.75 16.49
N VAL A 660 -34.68 4.22 17.02
CA VAL A 660 -33.79 5.17 16.37
C VAL A 660 -32.48 4.47 16.03
N LEU A 661 -32.09 4.63 14.77
CA LEU A 661 -30.80 4.23 14.24
C LEU A 661 -29.82 5.39 14.40
N LEU A 662 -28.72 5.13 15.08
CA LEU A 662 -27.58 6.02 15.13
C LEU A 662 -26.46 5.44 14.27
N GLN A 663 -25.95 6.22 13.33
CA GLN A 663 -24.87 5.78 12.46
C GLN A 663 -23.78 6.85 12.34
N CYS A 664 -22.53 6.46 12.56
CA CYS A 664 -21.37 7.31 12.36
C CYS A 664 -20.68 6.97 11.04
N LEU A 665 -20.53 7.97 10.17
CA LEU A 665 -20.03 7.80 8.80
C LEU A 665 -18.92 8.80 8.51
N PRO A 666 -17.93 8.46 7.68
CA PRO A 666 -17.11 9.46 7.02
C PRO A 666 -17.98 10.48 6.27
N ARG A 667 -17.61 11.77 6.30
CA ARG A 667 -18.38 12.88 5.70
C ARG A 667 -18.77 12.63 4.24
N ASN A 668 -17.85 12.08 3.44
CA ASN A 668 -18.10 11.75 2.04
C ASN A 668 -19.02 10.53 1.80
N LYS A 669 -19.50 9.84 2.86
CA LYS A 669 -20.50 8.75 2.77
C LYS A 669 -21.90 9.21 3.17
N VAL A 670 -22.05 10.43 3.69
CA VAL A 670 -23.28 10.87 4.34
C VAL A 670 -24.42 10.94 3.33
N ASP A 671 -24.25 11.67 2.23
CA ASP A 671 -25.33 11.92 1.27
C ASP A 671 -25.79 10.67 0.53
N SER A 672 -24.87 9.78 0.16
CA SER A 672 -25.22 8.50 -0.46
C SER A 672 -25.91 7.55 0.52
N THR A 673 -25.48 7.52 1.77
CA THR A 673 -26.12 6.70 2.81
C THR A 673 -27.51 7.22 3.17
N LEU A 674 -27.67 8.54 3.29
CA LEU A 674 -28.95 9.17 3.59
C LEU A 674 -29.97 8.84 2.49
N ARG A 675 -29.63 9.05 1.22
CA ARG A 675 -30.48 8.69 0.07
C ARG A 675 -30.98 7.26 0.13
N ARG A 676 -30.11 6.29 0.47
CA ARG A 676 -30.46 4.88 0.58
C ARG A 676 -31.40 4.57 1.76
N LEU A 677 -31.30 5.31 2.87
CA LEU A 677 -32.04 5.03 4.10
C LEU A 677 -33.37 5.79 4.21
N LEU A 678 -33.58 6.86 3.42
CA LEU A 678 -34.78 7.71 3.46
C LEU A 678 -36.09 6.96 3.16
N GLU A 679 -36.04 5.85 2.43
CA GLU A 679 -37.23 5.00 2.18
C GLU A 679 -37.72 4.29 3.45
N ARG A 680 -36.79 3.85 4.30
CA ARG A 680 -37.07 3.00 5.48
C ARG A 680 -37.11 3.79 6.79
N TYR A 681 -36.47 4.95 6.83
CA TYR A 681 -36.33 5.79 8.02
C TYR A 681 -36.79 7.23 7.76
N ARG A 682 -36.97 8.00 8.84
CA ARG A 682 -37.25 9.45 8.87
C ARG A 682 -36.28 10.08 9.86
N GLY A 683 -35.69 11.22 9.59
CA GLY A 683 -34.76 11.81 10.56
C GLY A 683 -34.11 13.10 10.10
N PRO A 684 -33.47 13.83 11.03
CA PRO A 684 -32.90 15.16 10.82
C PRO A 684 -31.66 15.16 9.92
N GLU A 685 -31.17 16.37 9.64
CA GLU A 685 -29.90 16.62 8.96
C GLU A 685 -28.71 16.00 9.73
N PRO A 686 -27.61 15.66 9.03
CA PRO A 686 -26.39 15.17 9.68
C PRO A 686 -25.85 16.15 10.72
N SER A 687 -25.23 15.63 11.78
CA SER A 687 -24.54 16.44 12.78
C SER A 687 -23.43 17.30 12.15
N ASP A 688 -22.91 18.24 12.92
CA ASP A 688 -21.64 18.88 12.59
C ASP A 688 -20.52 17.85 12.37
N THR A 689 -19.54 18.24 11.57
CA THR A 689 -18.40 17.36 11.26
C THR A 689 -17.45 17.31 12.46
N VAL A 690 -17.15 16.09 12.92
CA VAL A 690 -16.19 15.84 14.00
C VAL A 690 -14.95 15.16 13.43
N GLU A 691 -13.77 15.45 13.98
CA GLU A 691 -12.52 14.78 13.62
C GLU A 691 -12.24 13.64 14.63
N VAL A 692 -12.10 12.41 14.14
CA VAL A 692 -11.97 11.19 14.95
C VAL A 692 -10.88 10.28 14.36
N PHE A 693 -10.10 9.61 15.20
CA PHE A 693 -9.12 8.60 14.77
C PHE A 693 -9.75 7.22 14.55
N GLU A 694 -9.13 6.40 13.70
CA GLU A 694 -9.49 4.99 13.57
C GLU A 694 -9.31 4.25 14.92
N GLY A 695 -10.34 3.56 15.38
CA GLY A 695 -10.40 2.88 16.68
C GLY A 695 -10.69 3.79 17.88
N GLU A 696 -10.90 5.10 17.68
CA GLU A 696 -11.20 6.02 18.77
C GLU A 696 -12.61 5.83 19.32
N LYS A 697 -12.71 5.93 20.65
CA LYS A 697 -13.99 5.94 21.37
C LYS A 697 -14.52 7.36 21.48
N PHE A 698 -15.77 7.55 21.12
CA PHE A 698 -16.47 8.82 21.34
C PHE A 698 -17.89 8.55 21.83
N PHE A 699 -18.53 9.55 22.41
CA PHE A 699 -19.84 9.42 23.04
C PHE A 699 -20.85 10.32 22.34
N ALA A 700 -22.03 9.80 22.05
CA ALA A 700 -23.16 10.56 21.56
C ALA A 700 -24.26 10.63 22.63
N ALA A 701 -24.91 11.77 22.76
CA ALA A 701 -26.03 11.99 23.66
C ALA A 701 -27.22 12.53 22.86
N PHE A 702 -28.43 12.39 23.40
CA PHE A 702 -29.57 13.14 22.88
C PHE A 702 -29.80 14.34 23.79
N GLU A 703 -30.04 15.51 23.20
CA GLU A 703 -30.38 16.70 23.97
C GLU A 703 -31.88 16.74 24.33
N ARG A 704 -32.28 17.74 25.14
CA ARG A 704 -33.68 18.08 25.45
C ARG A 704 -34.51 17.00 26.18
N GLY A 705 -33.90 16.31 27.14
CA GLY A 705 -34.63 15.43 28.07
C GLY A 705 -34.96 14.04 27.52
N ILE A 706 -34.31 13.65 26.43
CA ILE A 706 -34.37 12.30 25.87
C ILE A 706 -33.26 11.46 26.50
N ASN A 707 -33.63 10.41 27.22
CA ASN A 707 -32.67 9.52 27.86
C ASN A 707 -32.60 8.18 27.12
N VAL A 708 -31.39 7.69 26.92
CA VAL A 708 -31.12 6.32 26.48
C VAL A 708 -31.06 5.41 27.70
N ASP A 709 -31.57 4.19 27.56
CA ASP A 709 -31.52 3.18 28.61
C ASP A 709 -30.09 2.98 29.13
N ALA A 710 -29.89 3.27 30.41
CA ALA A 710 -28.59 3.19 31.09
C ALA A 710 -28.17 1.74 31.38
N ASP A 711 -29.09 0.77 31.31
CA ASP A 711 -28.80 -0.66 31.53
C ASP A 711 -28.13 -1.31 30.31
N ARG A 712 -27.84 -0.54 29.26
CA ARG A 712 -27.14 -1.02 28.07
C ARG A 712 -25.63 -1.06 28.31
N PRO A 713 -24.94 -2.15 27.89
CA PRO A 713 -23.50 -2.30 28.09
C PRO A 713 -22.67 -1.26 27.33
N ASP A 714 -23.27 -0.62 26.33
CA ASP A 714 -22.66 0.35 25.44
C ASP A 714 -23.07 1.81 25.76
N CYS A 715 -23.69 2.02 26.93
CA CYS A 715 -24.12 3.30 27.47
C CYS A 715 -23.34 3.63 28.76
N VAL A 716 -22.83 4.86 28.87
CA VAL A 716 -22.15 5.37 30.07
C VAL A 716 -22.77 6.71 30.42
N GLU A 717 -23.37 6.83 31.60
CA GLU A 717 -24.03 8.06 32.08
C GLU A 717 -25.07 8.61 31.09
N GLY A 718 -25.88 7.74 30.48
CA GLY A 718 -26.90 8.14 29.49
C GLY A 718 -26.37 8.48 28.10
N ARG A 719 -25.06 8.32 27.86
CA ARG A 719 -24.39 8.57 26.58
C ARG A 719 -23.99 7.27 25.90
N VAL A 720 -24.21 7.18 24.60
CA VAL A 720 -23.94 5.99 23.79
C VAL A 720 -22.49 6.02 23.31
N CYS A 721 -21.68 5.02 23.68
CA CYS A 721 -20.26 4.94 23.35
C CYS A 721 -20.01 4.29 21.98
N PHE A 722 -19.56 5.03 20.99
CA PHE A 722 -19.15 4.50 19.70
C PHE A 722 -17.65 4.20 19.67
N VAL A 723 -17.26 3.26 18.80
CA VAL A 723 -15.87 3.09 18.33
C VAL A 723 -15.91 3.30 16.82
N PHE A 724 -15.08 4.20 16.29
CA PHE A 724 -15.09 4.50 14.87
C PHE A 724 -14.10 3.64 14.07
N TYR A 725 -14.57 2.99 13.01
CA TYR A 725 -13.73 2.41 11.97
C TYR A 725 -14.26 2.82 10.59
N SER A 726 -13.42 3.44 9.77
CA SER A 726 -13.83 4.10 8.52
C SER A 726 -14.41 3.16 7.44
N HIS A 727 -14.07 1.87 7.53
CA HIS A 727 -14.45 0.84 6.55
C HIS A 727 -15.48 -0.16 7.10
N LEU A 728 -15.86 -0.05 8.37
CA LEU A 728 -16.91 -0.86 8.99
C LEU A 728 -18.21 -0.05 9.15
N LYS A 729 -19.29 -0.77 9.47
CA LYS A 729 -20.58 -0.15 9.81
C LYS A 729 -20.57 0.28 11.28
N ASN A 730 -20.35 1.57 11.54
CA ASN A 730 -20.42 2.14 12.88
C ASN A 730 -21.87 2.48 13.25
N LEU A 731 -22.65 1.45 13.60
CA LEU A 731 -24.11 1.54 13.71
C LEU A 731 -24.59 1.05 15.07
N LYS A 732 -25.59 1.74 15.62
CA LYS A 732 -26.28 1.33 16.84
C LYS A 732 -27.77 1.62 16.76
N GLU A 733 -28.58 0.66 17.19
CA GLU A 733 -30.01 0.86 17.40
C GLU A 733 -30.30 1.16 18.87
N VAL A 734 -31.00 2.27 19.10
CA VAL A 734 -31.38 2.76 20.43
C VAL A 734 -32.87 3.01 20.50
N CYS A 735 -33.44 2.81 21.69
CA CYS A 735 -34.81 3.18 21.99
C CYS A 735 -34.77 4.39 22.92
N PRO A 736 -34.90 5.62 22.40
CA PRO A 736 -34.97 6.80 23.24
C PRO A 736 -36.23 6.77 24.11
N SER A 737 -36.11 7.19 25.37
CA SER A 737 -37.24 7.31 26.29
C SER A 737 -37.42 8.76 26.72
N THR A 738 -38.67 9.22 26.71
CA THR A 738 -39.12 10.41 27.44
C THR A 738 -39.71 9.94 28.78
N GLY A 739 -39.57 10.73 29.85
CA GLY A 739 -39.72 10.31 31.26
C GLY A 739 -40.89 9.36 31.66
N GLU A 740 -40.65 8.67 32.79
CA GLU A 740 -41.51 7.76 33.58
C GLU A 740 -42.12 6.49 32.97
N ARG A 741 -42.21 6.32 31.64
CA ARG A 741 -42.79 5.08 31.06
C ARG A 741 -41.92 3.81 31.19
N CYS A 742 -40.71 3.92 31.73
CA CYS A 742 -39.64 2.95 31.46
C CYS A 742 -39.69 1.64 32.27
N ARG A 743 -40.21 1.61 33.50
CA ARG A 743 -40.00 0.39 34.35
C ARG A 743 -40.82 -0.85 33.96
N ARG A 744 -41.94 -0.74 33.24
CA ARG A 744 -42.85 -1.88 33.00
C ARG A 744 -42.75 -2.53 31.61
N ARG A 745 -42.19 -1.86 30.59
CA ARG A 745 -42.19 -2.36 29.20
C ARG A 745 -40.89 -3.00 28.73
N CYS A 746 -39.71 -2.52 29.16
CA CYS A 746 -38.42 -3.15 28.81
C CYS A 746 -38.33 -4.60 29.33
N LEU A 747 -38.89 -4.89 30.51
CA LEU A 747 -38.97 -6.25 31.09
C LEU A 747 -39.85 -7.22 30.28
N ARG A 748 -40.91 -6.72 29.60
CA ARG A 748 -41.78 -7.57 28.77
C ARG A 748 -41.16 -7.91 27.41
N ARG A 749 -40.37 -7.02 26.80
CA ARG A 749 -39.69 -7.30 25.51
C ARG A 749 -38.44 -8.17 25.65
N ARG A 750 -37.73 -8.15 26.81
CA ARG A 750 -36.63 -9.10 27.10
C ARG A 750 -37.06 -10.57 27.10
N ARG A 751 -38.36 -10.89 27.30
CA ARG A 751 -38.88 -12.27 27.22
C ARG A 751 -39.28 -12.73 25.81
N LEU A 752 -39.46 -11.81 24.85
CA LEU A 752 -39.94 -12.14 23.50
C LEU A 752 -38.85 -12.08 22.42
N LEU A 753 -37.73 -11.41 22.69
CA LEU A 753 -36.53 -11.47 21.85
C LEU A 753 -35.57 -12.52 22.44
N GLY A 754 -35.74 -13.76 22.02
CA GLY A 754 -34.72 -14.80 22.16
C GLY A 754 -33.50 -14.44 21.31
N GLY A 755 -32.61 -13.62 21.86
CA GLY A 755 -31.28 -13.34 21.32
C GLY A 755 -30.26 -13.67 22.40
N ARG A 756 -29.37 -14.63 22.12
CA ARG A 756 -28.35 -15.14 23.04
C ARG A 756 -27.60 -13.99 23.71
N GLY A 757 -27.54 -14.04 25.04
CA GLY A 757 -26.91 -13.03 25.87
C GLY A 757 -25.43 -12.85 25.53
N LEU A 758 -25.05 -11.59 25.35
CA LEU A 758 -23.68 -11.11 25.52
C LEU A 758 -23.23 -11.45 26.94
N GLN A 759 -22.41 -12.49 27.10
CA GLN A 759 -21.69 -12.72 28.35
C GLN A 759 -20.52 -11.72 28.39
N THR A 760 -20.63 -10.73 29.26
CA THR A 760 -19.49 -9.90 29.68
C THR A 760 -18.57 -10.71 30.62
N PRO A 761 -17.24 -10.47 30.61
CA PRO A 761 -16.35 -11.11 31.57
C PRO A 761 -16.67 -10.66 33.00
N ARG A 762 -16.76 -11.63 33.92
CA ARG A 762 -16.88 -11.40 35.37
C ARG A 762 -15.67 -10.63 35.87
N GLY A 763 -15.87 -9.47 36.52
CA GLY A 763 -14.77 -8.75 37.18
C GLY A 763 -14.97 -7.26 37.50
N TRP A 764 -16.20 -6.77 37.68
CA TRP A 764 -16.46 -5.39 38.13
C TRP A 764 -17.21 -5.42 39.47
N PRO A 765 -16.81 -4.64 40.49
CA PRO A 765 -17.49 -4.62 41.78
C PRO A 765 -18.86 -3.94 41.65
N PRO A 766 -19.85 -4.28 42.50
CA PRO A 766 -21.15 -3.63 42.48
C PRO A 766 -21.04 -2.24 43.10
N CYS A 767 -21.19 -1.18 42.30
CA CYS A 767 -21.43 0.15 42.84
C CYS A 767 -22.91 0.30 43.20
N LEU A 768 -23.20 0.12 44.48
CA LEU A 768 -24.38 0.66 45.16
C LEU A 768 -24.30 2.20 45.12
N SER A 769 -25.30 2.86 44.56
CA SER A 769 -25.70 4.19 45.04
C SER A 769 -27.13 4.52 44.67
N SER A 770 -27.92 4.70 45.73
CA SER A 770 -29.27 5.25 45.76
C SER A 770 -29.31 6.71 45.29
N CYS A 771 -30.34 7.09 44.54
CA CYS A 771 -30.85 8.46 44.55
C CYS A 771 -32.36 8.44 44.80
N ARG A 772 -32.75 8.94 45.98
CA ARG A 772 -34.10 9.38 46.33
C ARG A 772 -34.30 10.80 45.81
N GLY A 773 -35.55 11.14 45.46
CA GLY A 773 -36.07 12.50 45.52
C GLY A 773 -36.18 13.24 44.19
N CYS A 774 -37.40 13.36 43.68
CA CYS A 774 -38.11 14.63 43.39
C CYS A 774 -39.31 14.30 42.49
N GLY A 775 -40.51 14.53 43.03
CA GLY A 775 -41.76 14.40 42.29
C GLY A 775 -42.22 15.75 41.74
N ASP A 776 -42.88 15.72 40.59
CA ASP A 776 -44.04 16.56 40.26
C ASP A 776 -44.73 16.01 38.99
N PRO A 777 -46.03 15.63 39.01
CA PRO A 777 -46.67 14.93 37.89
C PRO A 777 -47.58 15.84 37.08
N ARG A 778 -47.05 16.76 36.24
CA ARG A 778 -47.88 17.50 35.27
C ARG A 778 -47.14 17.90 34.00
N ALA A 779 -47.17 17.05 32.98
CA ALA A 779 -47.15 17.43 31.56
C ALA A 779 -47.47 16.21 30.67
N GLN A 780 -48.76 15.84 30.59
CA GLN A 780 -49.23 14.95 29.53
C GLN A 780 -49.47 15.77 28.26
N GLY A 781 -48.98 15.28 27.12
CA GLY A 781 -49.52 15.58 25.81
C GLY A 781 -48.76 16.63 24.98
N ARG A 782 -47.62 16.24 24.39
CA ARG A 782 -47.21 16.76 23.07
C ARG A 782 -46.59 15.62 22.25
N GLY A 783 -47.09 15.44 21.03
CA GLY A 783 -46.67 14.41 20.10
C GLY A 783 -45.21 14.56 19.67
N LEU A 784 -44.62 13.42 19.30
CA LEU A 784 -43.31 13.29 18.65
C LEU A 784 -43.31 14.02 17.30
N ALA A 785 -43.19 15.34 17.32
CA ALA A 785 -43.12 16.19 16.13
C ALA A 785 -41.99 17.23 16.26
N SER A 786 -40.88 16.85 16.88
CA SER A 786 -39.68 17.68 16.95
C SER A 786 -38.51 16.88 16.35
N PRO A 787 -37.73 17.44 15.40
CA PRO A 787 -36.52 16.79 14.92
C PRO A 787 -35.57 16.57 16.10
N TRP A 788 -35.05 15.35 16.21
CA TRP A 788 -34.03 15.00 17.20
C TRP A 788 -32.82 15.93 16.99
N HIS A 789 -32.37 16.63 18.03
CA HIS A 789 -31.07 17.31 18.01
C HIS A 789 -30.04 16.37 18.65
N LEU A 790 -28.93 16.16 17.94
CA LEU A 790 -27.91 15.17 18.24
C LEU A 790 -26.55 15.82 18.45
#